data_AF-A0A2D7I408-F1
#
_entry.id   AF-A0A2D7I408-F1
#
_cell.length_a   1.000
_cell.length_b   1.000
_cell.length_c   1.000
_cell.angle_alpha   90.00
_cell.angle_beta   90.00
_cell.angle_gamma   90.00
#
_symmetry.space_group_name_H-M   'P 1'
#
loop_
_entity.id
_entity.type
_entity.pdbx_description
1 polymer ?
#
loop_
_entity_poly.entity_id
_entity_poly.type
_entity_poly.pdbx_seq_one_letter_code
_entity_poly.pdbx_strand_id
1 'polypeptide(L)'
;MTEPQRQTEERDRPSWLYPAIAFVVLAFGFPLCMRGINLSDEGYMLLQSLDLLHGSVLYRDMDSFVAPGMWFLLAGTFKIFGVSVFVSRMLMLALYVGLGLTAFRIVTPLAGRTYGLITVASLLLFSVWAFPTWTFAFYSPVAILLCLLGLERLLSWKRTERDRDLVLTGLLLGLAICFKQNYGVFATLGAALGYLSMRIEKANSPKEILSGSLRHMGLVSGSMIGAGIPFLIYFVSNGALEQAWFSLVVHPFEFAGRHDIPFAKFSDLWLSDLYNTGELRLTYLSYANLNTVSLSGLQPFRIAERLHLLLYWIAPLIILTGCICAFVRGHQNGRRIDSALFTCALMSGCTFLGVFPRADFNHLVNVYQPIIVMAPLTIWASLSLLSPSKAFLRTTLITLVSTFGVVYGGLAVYWYGGLIERMNTPLSMPRGGVLVNSKQAFQIEQQIRTIKDTTLEDDAVLTVPDLSMLNFLANRKMPSRWYNLYEHHIASDEGQGVVEASKQVNVDLVITRFDNFFSDRVGLIKYAPYLSEYIITHFERDHIGTDENFVVYKARPEPEAETRFINALANCLSENQTAEVRDHLLFSAIYHKSHPSYPIPPQGLKTSCEVTVQKGLDKLSLDIGYRKPFYAERGTLLTVSISINNEGVQENLLSERMRIVPARDSIRQQPFERFHLDLSPWIGQTVTLEFETYLKGTVRSRPGDLKGFAGIYRDVRLQGKKEGARP
;
A
#
# COMPACT_ATOMS: atom_id res chain seq x y z
N MET A 1 -2.79 -47.07 -2.60
CA MET A 1 -1.40 -47.28 -3.03
C MET A 1 -0.79 -48.31 -2.11
N THR A 2 -0.24 -49.37 -2.67
CA THR A 2 0.48 -50.41 -1.90
C THR A 2 1.90 -49.93 -1.57
N GLU A 3 2.42 -50.36 -0.43
CA GLU A 3 3.73 -50.01 0.14
C GLU A 3 4.93 -50.07 -0.83
N PRO A 4 4.99 -50.99 -1.83
CA PRO A 4 6.08 -51.03 -2.80
C PRO A 4 6.11 -49.83 -3.76
N GLN A 5 4.95 -49.26 -4.14
CA GLN A 5 4.89 -48.07 -5.02
C GLN A 5 5.38 -46.80 -4.32
N ARG A 6 5.31 -46.77 -2.99
CA ARG A 6 5.76 -45.64 -2.17
C ARG A 6 7.29 -45.54 -2.12
N GLN A 7 7.98 -46.68 -2.13
CA GLN A 7 9.44 -46.75 -2.10
C GLN A 7 10.09 -46.42 -3.47
N THR A 8 9.43 -46.72 -4.59
CA THR A 8 9.93 -46.38 -5.93
C THR A 8 9.79 -44.88 -6.24
N GLU A 9 8.72 -44.22 -5.79
CA GLU A 9 8.57 -42.75 -5.96
C GLU A 9 9.48 -41.90 -5.05
N GLU A 10 9.92 -42.41 -3.89
CA GLU A 10 10.85 -41.70 -2.99
C GLU A 10 12.29 -41.73 -3.50
N ARG A 11 12.70 -42.80 -4.21
CA ARG A 11 14.08 -43.01 -4.67
C ARG A 11 14.45 -42.20 -5.93
N ASP A 12 13.46 -41.79 -6.73
CA ASP A 12 13.65 -41.06 -8.00
C ASP A 12 13.41 -39.54 -7.91
N ARG A 13 13.31 -38.96 -6.70
CA ARG A 13 13.23 -37.50 -6.55
C ARG A 13 14.64 -36.90 -6.73
N PRO A 14 14.93 -36.19 -7.83
CA PRO A 14 16.23 -35.55 -8.00
C PRO A 14 16.42 -34.53 -6.89
N SER A 15 17.23 -34.87 -5.88
CA SER A 15 17.54 -33.99 -4.76
C SER A 15 18.17 -32.67 -5.23
N TRP A 16 18.85 -32.69 -6.38
CA TRP A 16 19.41 -31.51 -7.07
C TRP A 16 18.37 -30.49 -7.54
N LEU A 17 17.10 -30.88 -7.69
CA LEU A 17 16.07 -29.98 -8.20
C LEU A 17 15.69 -28.89 -7.18
N TYR A 18 15.71 -29.19 -5.89
CA TYR A 18 15.45 -28.21 -4.83
C TYR A 18 16.49 -27.08 -4.78
N PRO A 19 17.81 -27.35 -4.72
CA PRO A 19 18.80 -26.29 -4.79
C PRO A 19 18.79 -25.57 -6.14
N ALA A 20 18.47 -26.24 -7.26
CA ALA A 20 18.30 -25.58 -8.55
C ALA A 20 17.12 -24.59 -8.55
N ILE A 21 15.96 -24.98 -8.01
CA ILE A 21 14.81 -24.08 -7.84
C ILE A 21 15.18 -22.93 -6.91
N ALA A 22 15.81 -23.21 -5.78
CA ALA A 22 16.24 -22.18 -4.84
C ALA A 22 17.18 -21.17 -5.52
N PHE A 23 18.15 -21.63 -6.30
CA PHE A 23 19.05 -20.78 -7.06
C PHE A 23 18.32 -19.91 -8.09
N VAL A 24 17.38 -20.47 -8.85
CA VAL A 24 16.58 -19.71 -9.82
C VAL A 24 15.74 -18.64 -9.12
N VAL A 25 15.09 -18.99 -8.00
CA VAL A 25 14.30 -18.02 -7.21
C VAL A 25 15.19 -16.93 -6.62
N LEU A 26 16.38 -17.28 -6.13
CA LEU A 26 17.36 -16.31 -5.64
C LEU A 26 17.82 -15.37 -6.76
N ALA A 27 18.24 -15.91 -7.90
CA ALA A 27 18.75 -15.14 -9.03
C ALA A 27 17.70 -14.16 -9.59
N PHE A 28 16.43 -14.57 -9.62
CA PHE A 28 15.32 -13.72 -10.04
C PHE A 28 14.86 -12.75 -8.95
N GLY A 29 14.77 -13.22 -7.70
CA GLY A 29 14.22 -12.45 -6.58
C GLY A 29 15.19 -11.39 -6.06
N PHE A 30 16.50 -11.64 -6.10
CA PHE A 30 17.50 -10.71 -5.56
C PHE A 30 17.46 -9.34 -6.25
N PRO A 31 17.46 -9.22 -7.59
CA PRO A 31 17.34 -7.92 -8.25
C PRO A 31 16.06 -7.14 -7.88
N LEU A 32 14.94 -7.83 -7.66
CA LEU A 32 13.70 -7.19 -7.23
C LEU A 32 13.76 -6.76 -5.75
N CYS A 33 14.27 -7.62 -4.87
CA CYS A 33 14.42 -7.30 -3.44
C CYS A 33 15.36 -6.13 -3.20
N MET A 34 16.36 -5.96 -4.05
CA MET A 34 17.29 -4.83 -4.00
C MET A 34 16.71 -3.51 -4.51
N ARG A 35 15.44 -3.46 -4.94
CA ARG A 35 14.86 -2.29 -5.62
C ARG A 35 13.64 -1.74 -4.94
N GLY A 36 13.51 -0.42 -5.04
CA GLY A 36 12.40 0.34 -4.47
C GLY A 36 12.58 0.59 -2.98
N ILE A 37 11.84 1.58 -2.49
CA ILE A 37 11.74 1.91 -1.07
C ILE A 37 10.33 2.44 -0.80
N ASN A 38 9.70 1.92 0.26
CA ASN A 38 8.44 2.47 0.75
C ASN A 38 8.74 3.37 1.95
N LEU A 39 8.40 4.66 1.84
CA LEU A 39 8.60 5.58 2.97
C LEU A 39 7.57 5.37 4.09
N SER A 40 6.42 4.78 3.73
CA SER A 40 5.25 4.49 4.56
C SER A 40 5.36 3.15 5.27
N ASP A 41 4.71 2.12 4.73
CA ASP A 41 4.45 0.87 5.45
C ASP A 41 5.72 0.12 5.85
N GLU A 42 6.77 0.19 5.03
CA GLU A 42 8.03 -0.43 5.40
C GLU A 42 8.75 0.39 6.48
N GLY A 43 8.70 1.73 6.38
CA GLY A 43 9.40 2.64 7.28
C GLY A 43 9.03 2.42 8.74
N TYR A 44 7.74 2.40 9.04
CA TYR A 44 7.28 2.25 10.42
C TYR A 44 7.57 0.86 10.96
N MET A 45 7.47 -0.19 10.14
CA MET A 45 7.80 -1.55 10.57
C MET A 45 9.27 -1.69 10.93
N LEU A 46 10.17 -1.13 10.11
CA LEU A 46 11.61 -1.18 10.40
C LEU A 46 11.95 -0.34 11.63
N LEU A 47 11.37 0.86 11.77
CA LEU A 47 11.63 1.74 12.91
C LEU A 47 11.10 1.14 14.22
N GLN A 48 9.84 0.67 14.25
CA GLN A 48 9.29 0.01 15.44
C GLN A 48 10.06 -1.26 15.81
N SER A 49 10.56 -2.02 14.83
CA SER A 49 11.37 -3.21 15.12
C SER A 49 12.74 -2.85 15.71
N LEU A 50 13.30 -1.71 15.31
CA LEU A 50 14.51 -1.15 15.91
C LEU A 50 14.24 -0.66 17.34
N ASP A 51 13.14 0.03 17.56
CA ASP A 51 12.78 0.52 18.90
C ASP A 51 12.43 -0.65 19.85
N LEU A 52 11.82 -1.71 19.34
CA LEU A 52 11.64 -2.98 20.06
C LEU A 52 12.98 -3.56 20.53
N LEU A 53 14.03 -3.51 19.70
CA LEU A 53 15.38 -3.94 20.11
C LEU A 53 15.98 -3.05 21.19
N HIS A 54 15.63 -1.78 21.20
CA HIS A 54 16.09 -0.80 22.20
C HIS A 54 15.23 -0.78 23.48
N GLY A 55 14.23 -1.66 23.57
CA GLY A 55 13.45 -1.89 24.79
C GLY A 55 12.03 -1.32 24.77
N SER A 56 11.59 -0.69 23.68
CA SER A 56 10.19 -0.28 23.53
C SER A 56 9.27 -1.49 23.45
N VAL A 57 8.13 -1.43 24.13
CA VAL A 57 7.17 -2.53 24.18
C VAL A 57 6.04 -2.31 23.20
N LEU A 58 5.86 -3.24 22.25
CA LEU A 58 4.79 -3.17 21.25
C LEU A 58 3.40 -3.09 21.92
N TYR A 59 2.50 -2.31 21.31
CA TYR A 59 1.16 -1.92 21.77
C TYR A 59 1.13 -0.94 22.96
N ARG A 60 2.09 -1.02 23.88
CA ARG A 60 2.20 -0.09 25.01
C ARG A 60 2.91 1.20 24.62
N ASP A 61 4.14 1.07 24.12
CA ASP A 61 5.03 2.18 23.77
C ASP A 61 5.04 2.43 22.25
N MET A 62 4.50 1.50 21.46
CA MET A 62 4.42 1.58 20.00
C MET A 62 3.06 1.12 19.52
N ASP A 63 2.34 1.96 18.80
CA ASP A 63 1.00 1.66 18.31
C ASP A 63 1.04 0.75 17.06
N SER A 64 0.13 -0.23 17.03
CA SER A 64 -0.08 -1.15 15.91
C SER A 64 -1.40 -1.90 16.13
N PHE A 65 -2.10 -2.24 15.05
CA PHE A 65 -3.32 -3.06 15.08
C PHE A 65 -3.12 -4.45 14.46
N VAL A 66 -1.87 -4.80 14.15
CA VAL A 66 -1.49 -6.06 13.50
C VAL A 66 -0.72 -6.94 14.48
N ALA A 67 -0.87 -8.25 14.33
CA ALA A 67 -0.23 -9.25 15.17
C ALA A 67 1.32 -9.14 15.21
N PRO A 68 1.95 -9.45 16.35
CA PRO A 68 3.29 -8.97 16.69
C PRO A 68 4.46 -9.62 15.93
N GLY A 69 4.23 -10.75 15.26
CA GLY A 69 5.27 -11.67 14.80
C GLY A 69 6.33 -11.02 13.91
N MET A 70 5.95 -10.09 13.05
CA MET A 70 6.88 -9.44 12.12
C MET A 70 7.88 -8.53 12.83
N TRP A 71 7.46 -7.82 13.88
CA TRP A 71 8.35 -6.96 14.66
C TRP A 71 9.43 -7.76 15.37
N PHE A 72 9.05 -8.88 16.00
CA PHE A 72 10.02 -9.76 16.65
C PHE A 72 10.97 -10.42 15.65
N LEU A 73 10.47 -10.81 14.47
CA LEU A 73 11.30 -11.38 13.41
C LEU A 73 12.33 -10.37 12.88
N LEU A 74 11.90 -9.13 12.61
CA LEU A 74 12.78 -8.05 12.15
C LEU A 74 13.78 -7.63 13.23
N ALA A 75 13.33 -7.45 14.47
CA ALA A 75 14.19 -7.18 15.60
C ALA A 75 15.28 -8.26 15.73
N GLY A 76 14.90 -9.55 15.75
CA GLY A 76 15.86 -10.65 15.78
C GLY A 76 16.85 -10.61 14.61
N THR A 77 16.37 -10.30 13.40
CA THR A 77 17.19 -10.17 12.20
C THR A 77 18.20 -9.02 12.31
N PHE A 78 17.75 -7.86 12.76
CA PHE A 78 18.60 -6.68 12.98
C PHE A 78 19.65 -6.90 14.07
N LYS A 79 19.30 -7.63 15.14
CA LYS A 79 20.25 -7.98 16.20
C LYS A 79 21.40 -8.86 15.69
N ILE A 80 21.15 -9.73 14.71
CA ILE A 80 22.14 -10.69 14.19
C ILE A 80 22.96 -10.09 13.03
N PHE A 81 22.29 -9.40 12.09
CA PHE A 81 22.90 -8.99 10.82
C PHE A 81 23.12 -7.46 10.70
N GLY A 82 22.70 -6.70 11.70
CA GLY A 82 22.76 -5.23 11.70
C GLY A 82 21.49 -4.57 11.15
N VAL A 83 21.36 -3.27 11.42
CA VAL A 83 20.17 -2.47 11.10
C VAL A 83 20.32 -1.83 9.73
N SER A 84 19.54 -2.27 8.75
CA SER A 84 19.44 -1.62 7.43
C SER A 84 18.21 -2.09 6.66
N VAL A 85 17.79 -1.31 5.67
CA VAL A 85 16.78 -1.75 4.69
C VAL A 85 17.30 -2.98 3.95
N PHE A 86 18.57 -3.01 3.53
CA PHE A 86 19.16 -4.18 2.87
C PHE A 86 18.96 -5.49 3.65
N VAL A 87 19.22 -5.49 4.96
CA VAL A 87 19.06 -6.68 5.81
C VAL A 87 17.60 -7.15 5.83
N SER A 88 16.64 -6.22 5.91
CA SER A 88 15.22 -6.59 5.86
C SER A 88 14.83 -7.16 4.47
N ARG A 89 15.45 -6.69 3.38
CA ARG A 89 15.28 -7.28 2.03
C ARG A 89 15.78 -8.70 1.95
N MET A 90 16.93 -9.00 2.57
CA MET A 90 17.51 -10.35 2.53
C MET A 90 16.64 -11.34 3.29
N LEU A 91 16.00 -10.91 4.39
CA LEU A 91 14.95 -11.69 5.04
C LEU A 91 13.80 -11.98 4.07
N MET A 92 13.27 -10.98 3.37
CA MET A 92 12.18 -11.19 2.40
C MET A 92 12.58 -12.09 1.24
N LEU A 93 13.83 -11.99 0.76
CA LEU A 93 14.37 -12.88 -0.26
C LEU A 93 14.42 -14.34 0.22
N ALA A 94 14.84 -14.58 1.47
CA ALA A 94 14.84 -15.92 2.06
C ALA A 94 13.41 -16.50 2.16
N LEU A 95 12.45 -15.67 2.59
CA LEU A 95 11.04 -16.06 2.60
C LEU A 95 10.51 -16.36 1.20
N TYR A 96 10.96 -15.60 0.20
CA TYR A 96 10.55 -15.80 -1.18
C TYR A 96 11.07 -17.13 -1.77
N VAL A 97 12.29 -17.53 -1.42
CA VAL A 97 12.82 -18.88 -1.71
C VAL A 97 11.96 -19.95 -1.01
N GLY A 98 11.66 -19.75 0.28
CA GLY A 98 10.79 -20.64 1.04
C GLY A 98 9.41 -20.82 0.39
N LEU A 99 8.84 -19.75 -0.15
CA LEU A 99 7.58 -19.75 -0.87
C LEU A 99 7.65 -20.59 -2.14
N GLY A 100 8.67 -20.38 -3.00
CA GLY A 100 8.86 -21.14 -4.23
C GLY A 100 9.03 -22.64 -3.98
N LEU A 101 9.85 -23.01 -2.97
CA LEU A 101 10.06 -24.41 -2.59
C LEU A 101 8.79 -25.05 -2.02
N THR A 102 8.05 -24.33 -1.19
CA THR A 102 6.79 -24.82 -0.59
C THR A 102 5.72 -25.03 -1.66
N ALA A 103 5.55 -24.07 -2.57
CA ALA A 103 4.64 -24.18 -3.70
C ALA A 103 4.97 -25.39 -4.58
N PHE A 104 6.26 -25.60 -4.90
CA PHE A 104 6.71 -26.77 -5.64
C PHE A 104 6.37 -28.09 -4.91
N ARG A 105 6.53 -28.14 -3.59
CA ARG A 105 6.21 -29.33 -2.75
C ARG A 105 4.72 -29.60 -2.62
N ILE A 106 3.87 -28.58 -2.69
CA ILE A 106 2.42 -28.75 -2.70
C ILE A 106 1.95 -29.32 -4.04
N VAL A 107 2.41 -28.73 -5.14
CA VAL A 107 1.86 -29.03 -6.48
C VAL A 107 2.42 -30.34 -7.05
N THR A 108 3.72 -30.60 -6.87
CA THR A 108 4.39 -31.75 -7.50
C THR A 108 3.76 -33.12 -7.16
N PRO A 109 3.42 -33.42 -5.89
CA PRO A 109 2.77 -34.69 -5.56
C PRO A 109 1.34 -34.85 -6.08
N LEU A 110 0.69 -33.76 -6.50
CA LEU A 110 -0.70 -33.76 -6.96
C LEU A 110 -0.80 -33.78 -8.48
N ALA A 111 -0.04 -32.90 -9.16
CA ALA A 111 -0.12 -32.69 -10.60
C ALA A 111 1.17 -33.05 -11.36
N GLY A 112 2.24 -33.41 -10.66
CA GLY A 112 3.54 -33.74 -11.25
C GLY A 112 4.50 -32.55 -11.36
N ARG A 113 5.76 -32.85 -11.70
CA ARG A 113 6.89 -31.89 -11.67
C ARG A 113 6.69 -30.70 -12.60
N THR A 114 6.14 -30.92 -13.80
CA THR A 114 5.91 -29.85 -14.78
C THR A 114 5.01 -28.76 -14.22
N TYR A 115 3.88 -29.13 -13.61
CA TYR A 115 2.98 -28.16 -12.97
C TYR A 115 3.60 -27.53 -11.72
N GLY A 116 4.44 -28.27 -10.98
CA GLY A 116 5.25 -27.71 -9.91
C GLY A 116 6.19 -26.59 -10.41
N LEU A 117 6.92 -26.81 -11.51
CA LEU A 117 7.80 -25.81 -12.11
C LEU A 117 7.02 -24.63 -12.70
N ILE A 118 5.86 -24.88 -13.34
CA ILE A 118 4.96 -23.83 -13.80
C ILE A 118 4.53 -22.95 -12.61
N THR A 119 4.20 -23.56 -11.47
CA THR A 119 3.83 -22.80 -10.26
C THR A 119 4.95 -21.87 -9.79
N VAL A 120 6.20 -22.35 -9.76
CA VAL A 120 7.37 -21.52 -9.42
C VAL A 120 7.54 -20.39 -10.43
N ALA A 121 7.48 -20.69 -11.73
CA ALA A 121 7.59 -19.67 -12.77
C ALA A 121 6.48 -18.62 -12.68
N SER A 122 5.24 -19.02 -12.38
CA SER A 122 4.11 -18.12 -12.16
C SER A 122 4.32 -17.23 -10.92
N LEU A 123 4.88 -17.75 -9.83
CA LEU A 123 5.24 -16.94 -8.66
C LEU A 123 6.30 -15.90 -9.02
N LEU A 124 7.35 -16.28 -9.75
CA LEU A 124 8.39 -15.37 -10.23
C LEU A 124 7.81 -14.24 -11.06
N LEU A 125 7.04 -14.56 -12.09
CA LEU A 125 6.44 -13.56 -12.96
C LEU A 125 5.45 -12.67 -12.20
N PHE A 126 4.61 -13.26 -11.34
CA PHE A 126 3.63 -12.49 -10.56
C PHE A 126 4.28 -11.59 -9.50
N SER A 127 5.48 -11.92 -8.99
CA SER A 127 6.19 -11.02 -8.07
C SER A 127 6.56 -9.68 -8.70
N VAL A 128 6.62 -9.59 -10.03
CA VAL A 128 6.79 -8.32 -10.74
C VAL A 128 5.49 -7.50 -10.73
N TRP A 129 4.34 -8.17 -10.87
CA TRP A 129 3.02 -7.53 -10.73
C TRP A 129 2.78 -7.07 -9.30
N ALA A 130 3.18 -7.90 -8.34
CA ALA A 130 3.11 -7.60 -6.92
C ALA A 130 4.27 -6.73 -6.43
N PHE A 131 5.18 -6.30 -7.33
CA PHE A 131 6.27 -5.43 -6.93
C PHE A 131 5.67 -4.07 -6.55
N PRO A 132 5.99 -3.54 -5.36
CA PRO A 132 7.01 -4.05 -4.47
C PRO A 132 6.51 -4.76 -3.19
N THR A 133 5.21 -4.92 -3.02
CA THR A 133 4.56 -5.48 -1.83
C THR A 133 5.15 -6.82 -1.36
N TRP A 134 5.63 -7.67 -2.27
CA TRP A 134 6.25 -8.96 -1.90
C TRP A 134 7.74 -8.90 -1.59
N THR A 135 8.42 -7.82 -1.98
CA THR A 135 9.87 -7.64 -1.76
C THR A 135 10.16 -6.79 -0.53
N PHE A 136 9.11 -6.17 0.03
CA PHE A 136 9.19 -5.26 1.16
C PHE A 136 8.98 -5.98 2.47
N ALA A 137 9.70 -5.54 3.50
CA ALA A 137 9.60 -6.14 4.82
C ALA A 137 8.21 -5.89 5.39
N PHE A 138 7.35 -6.89 5.25
CA PHE A 138 5.95 -6.79 5.62
C PHE A 138 5.45 -8.11 6.20
N TYR A 139 4.46 -8.04 7.08
CA TYR A 139 3.93 -9.20 7.78
C TYR A 139 3.12 -10.15 6.89
N SER A 140 2.52 -9.64 5.80
CA SER A 140 1.60 -10.41 4.95
C SER A 140 2.27 -11.57 4.20
N PRO A 141 3.41 -11.38 3.50
CA PRO A 141 4.08 -12.50 2.84
C PRO A 141 4.56 -13.60 3.81
N VAL A 142 4.94 -13.23 5.04
CA VAL A 142 5.35 -14.22 6.06
C VAL A 142 4.15 -15.08 6.47
N ALA A 143 3.01 -14.44 6.77
CA ALA A 143 1.78 -15.15 7.14
C ALA A 143 1.34 -16.11 6.02
N ILE A 144 1.39 -15.69 4.76
CA ILE A 144 1.02 -16.55 3.62
C ILE A 144 1.96 -17.75 3.45
N LEU A 145 3.27 -17.55 3.60
CA LEU A 145 4.22 -18.65 3.59
C LEU A 145 3.88 -19.68 4.68
N LEU A 146 3.59 -19.21 5.90
CA LEU A 146 3.19 -20.06 7.02
C LEU A 146 1.87 -20.80 6.74
N CYS A 147 0.88 -20.14 6.13
CA CYS A 147 -0.36 -20.78 5.69
C CYS A 147 -0.11 -21.91 4.67
N LEU A 148 0.77 -21.67 3.68
CA LEU A 148 1.12 -22.67 2.66
C LEU A 148 1.95 -23.82 3.23
N LEU A 149 2.86 -23.55 4.17
CA LEU A 149 3.56 -24.60 4.90
C LEU A 149 2.57 -25.44 5.73
N GLY A 150 1.59 -24.80 6.38
CA GLY A 150 0.51 -25.47 7.10
C GLY A 150 -0.34 -26.37 6.20
N LEU A 151 -0.68 -25.89 5.00
CA LEU A 151 -1.34 -26.67 3.94
C LEU A 151 -0.49 -27.87 3.51
N GLU A 152 0.80 -27.66 3.24
CA GLU A 152 1.70 -28.73 2.81
C GLU A 152 1.81 -29.83 3.88
N ARG A 153 1.90 -29.45 5.17
CA ARG A 153 1.88 -30.37 6.30
C ARG A 153 0.55 -31.12 6.43
N LEU A 154 -0.58 -30.44 6.24
CA LEU A 154 -1.90 -31.10 6.26
C LEU A 154 -2.03 -32.13 5.12
N LEU A 155 -1.53 -31.80 3.93
CA LEU A 155 -1.46 -32.75 2.81
C LEU A 155 -0.45 -33.88 3.08
N SER A 156 0.62 -33.63 3.84
CA SER A 156 1.54 -34.67 4.31
C SER A 156 0.86 -35.63 5.27
N TRP A 157 0.10 -35.12 6.24
CA TRP A 157 -0.69 -35.93 7.14
C TRP A 157 -1.68 -36.81 6.37
N LYS A 158 -2.37 -36.28 5.35
CA LYS A 158 -3.27 -37.10 4.50
C LYS A 158 -2.56 -38.34 3.93
N ARG A 159 -1.28 -38.19 3.57
CA ARG A 159 -0.48 -39.27 3.00
C ARG A 159 0.02 -40.22 4.08
N THR A 160 0.56 -39.70 5.18
CA THR A 160 1.37 -40.47 6.15
C THR A 160 0.62 -40.84 7.43
N GLU A 161 -0.47 -40.14 7.74
CA GLU A 161 -1.24 -40.19 9.00
C GLU A 161 -0.41 -39.94 10.26
N ARG A 162 0.73 -39.25 10.15
CA ARG A 162 1.61 -38.96 11.30
C ARG A 162 1.12 -37.75 12.08
N ASP A 163 0.87 -37.90 13.38
CA ASP A 163 0.46 -36.81 14.28
C ASP A 163 1.38 -35.59 14.26
N ARG A 164 2.69 -35.79 14.04
CA ARG A 164 3.65 -34.69 13.88
C ARG A 164 3.22 -33.70 12.81
N ASP A 165 2.66 -34.17 11.70
CA ASP A 165 2.23 -33.30 10.61
C ASP A 165 1.04 -32.42 11.04
N LEU A 166 0.10 -32.94 11.87
CA LEU A 166 -0.99 -32.15 12.45
C LEU A 166 -0.49 -31.13 13.48
N VAL A 167 0.45 -31.54 14.35
CA VAL A 167 1.09 -30.62 15.31
C VAL A 167 1.77 -29.47 14.56
N LEU A 168 2.52 -29.77 13.50
CA LEU A 168 3.16 -28.76 12.66
C LEU A 168 2.14 -27.89 11.92
N THR A 169 1.05 -28.46 11.40
CA THR A 169 -0.05 -27.68 10.80
C THR A 169 -0.60 -26.66 11.80
N GLY A 170 -0.93 -27.07 13.03
CA GLY A 170 -1.43 -26.16 14.05
C GLY A 170 -0.42 -25.09 14.44
N LEU A 171 0.85 -25.46 14.65
CA LEU A 171 1.93 -24.53 14.96
C LEU A 171 2.11 -23.47 13.87
N LEU A 172 2.16 -23.88 12.60
CA LEU A 172 2.36 -22.98 11.45
C LEU A 172 1.16 -22.05 11.25
N LEU A 173 -0.07 -22.54 11.40
CA LEU A 173 -1.27 -21.71 11.31
C LEU A 173 -1.38 -20.75 12.51
N GLY A 174 -0.99 -21.18 13.71
CA GLY A 174 -0.92 -20.31 14.89
C GLY A 174 0.12 -19.21 14.73
N LEU A 175 1.30 -19.53 14.18
CA LEU A 175 2.28 -18.52 13.79
C LEU A 175 1.73 -17.60 12.71
N ALA A 176 1.00 -18.10 11.70
CA ALA A 176 0.38 -17.25 10.69
C ALA A 176 -0.57 -16.22 11.31
N ILE A 177 -1.37 -16.62 12.32
CA ILE A 177 -2.22 -15.70 13.11
C ILE A 177 -1.36 -14.65 13.82
N CYS A 178 -0.21 -15.06 14.39
CA CYS A 178 0.71 -14.16 15.08
C CYS A 178 1.42 -13.16 14.13
N PHE A 179 1.44 -13.38 12.82
CA PHE A 179 1.94 -12.41 11.84
C PHE A 179 0.81 -11.59 11.21
N LYS A 180 -0.32 -12.22 10.91
CA LYS A 180 -1.49 -11.55 10.32
C LYS A 180 -2.76 -12.30 10.70
N GLN A 181 -3.51 -11.76 11.67
CA GLN A 181 -4.64 -12.44 12.31
C GLN A 181 -5.66 -12.97 11.30
N ASN A 182 -6.12 -12.10 10.39
CA ASN A 182 -7.16 -12.46 9.43
C ASN A 182 -6.72 -13.58 8.48
N TYR A 183 -5.48 -13.52 7.95
CA TYR A 183 -4.98 -14.54 7.03
C TYR A 183 -4.82 -15.90 7.73
N GLY A 184 -4.27 -15.91 8.94
CA GLY A 184 -4.12 -17.13 9.73
C GLY A 184 -5.46 -17.75 10.12
N VAL A 185 -6.44 -16.93 10.52
CA VAL A 185 -7.80 -17.39 10.87
C VAL A 185 -8.50 -17.98 9.64
N PHE A 186 -8.46 -17.28 8.50
CA PHE A 186 -9.07 -17.79 7.27
C PHE A 186 -8.38 -19.06 6.75
N ALA A 187 -7.05 -19.13 6.81
CA ALA A 187 -6.33 -20.35 6.48
C ALA A 187 -6.70 -21.51 7.44
N THR A 188 -6.90 -21.23 8.72
CA THR A 188 -7.37 -22.24 9.69
C THR A 188 -8.76 -22.77 9.33
N LEU A 189 -9.68 -21.90 8.90
CA LEU A 189 -10.98 -22.32 8.39
C LEU A 189 -10.83 -23.21 7.14
N GLY A 190 -10.00 -22.81 6.18
CA GLY A 190 -9.70 -23.60 4.99
C GLY A 190 -9.08 -24.96 5.32
N ALA A 191 -8.17 -25.01 6.30
CA ALA A 191 -7.55 -26.23 6.81
C ALA A 191 -8.57 -27.17 7.47
N ALA A 192 -9.48 -26.62 8.30
CA ALA A 192 -10.51 -27.38 8.99
C ALA A 192 -11.51 -27.99 8.01
N LEU A 193 -11.98 -27.21 7.02
CA LEU A 193 -12.85 -27.69 5.94
C LEU A 193 -12.12 -28.74 5.07
N GLY A 194 -10.84 -28.53 4.80
CA GLY A 194 -9.98 -29.49 4.12
C GLY A 194 -9.87 -30.81 4.88
N TYR A 195 -9.54 -30.77 6.17
CA TYR A 195 -9.51 -31.94 7.04
C TYR A 195 -10.87 -32.67 7.06
N LEU A 196 -11.98 -31.94 7.18
CA LEU A 196 -13.32 -32.52 7.11
C LEU A 196 -13.55 -33.25 5.78
N SER A 197 -13.13 -32.65 4.65
CA SER A 197 -13.23 -33.30 3.34
C SER A 197 -12.41 -34.59 3.25
N MET A 198 -11.23 -34.65 3.89
CA MET A 198 -10.42 -35.86 3.98
C MET A 198 -11.10 -36.96 4.80
N ARG A 199 -11.85 -36.59 5.85
CA ARG A 199 -12.67 -37.53 6.63
C ARG A 199 -13.87 -38.03 5.82
N ILE A 200 -14.55 -37.15 5.09
CA ILE A 200 -15.68 -37.51 4.22
C ILE A 200 -15.24 -38.44 3.08
N GLU A 201 -14.03 -38.26 2.53
CA GLU A 201 -13.48 -39.15 1.50
C GLU A 201 -13.30 -40.59 2.02
N LYS A 202 -12.96 -40.77 3.30
CA LYS A 202 -12.67 -42.08 3.91
C LYS A 202 -13.86 -42.74 4.61
N ALA A 203 -14.77 -41.96 5.19
CA ALA A 203 -15.82 -42.48 6.07
C ALA A 203 -17.01 -43.08 5.31
N ASN A 204 -17.48 -44.24 5.77
CA ASN A 204 -18.69 -44.88 5.27
C ASN A 204 -19.94 -44.42 6.05
N SER A 205 -19.77 -43.96 7.29
CA SER A 205 -20.85 -43.45 8.15
C SER A 205 -20.50 -42.14 8.85
N PRO A 206 -21.49 -41.31 9.26
CA PRO A 206 -21.24 -40.07 10.02
C PRO A 206 -20.53 -40.30 11.38
N LYS A 207 -20.75 -41.45 12.03
CA LYS A 207 -20.10 -41.79 13.31
C LYS A 207 -18.58 -41.96 13.16
N GLU A 208 -18.13 -42.52 12.04
CA GLU A 208 -16.69 -42.67 11.72
C GLU A 208 -16.00 -41.32 11.49
N ILE A 209 -16.72 -40.30 11.01
CA ILE A 209 -16.19 -38.94 10.86
C ILE A 209 -15.86 -38.36 12.24
N LEU A 210 -16.72 -38.59 13.24
CA LEU A 210 -16.53 -38.09 14.60
C LEU A 210 -15.43 -38.86 15.37
N SER A 211 -15.33 -40.19 15.16
CA SER A 211 -14.37 -41.03 15.87
C SER A 211 -12.91 -40.61 15.60
N GLY A 212 -12.14 -40.33 16.66
CA GLY A 212 -10.74 -39.87 16.54
C GLY A 212 -10.54 -38.42 16.08
N SER A 213 -11.59 -37.71 15.65
CA SER A 213 -11.48 -36.30 15.25
C SER A 213 -11.22 -35.37 16.43
N LEU A 214 -11.73 -35.68 17.63
CA LEU A 214 -11.46 -34.91 18.85
C LEU A 214 -9.96 -34.83 19.17
N ARG A 215 -9.23 -35.95 19.03
CA ARG A 215 -7.79 -35.97 19.25
C ARG A 215 -7.05 -35.12 18.23
N HIS A 216 -7.37 -35.25 16.94
CA HIS A 216 -6.72 -34.45 15.89
C HIS A 216 -7.00 -32.95 16.07
N MET A 217 -8.25 -32.58 16.39
CA MET A 217 -8.60 -31.20 16.74
C MET A 217 -7.83 -30.72 17.96
N GLY A 218 -7.69 -31.55 19.00
CA GLY A 218 -6.88 -31.24 20.17
C GLY A 218 -5.40 -31.00 19.84
N LEU A 219 -4.80 -31.83 18.98
CA LEU A 219 -3.41 -31.67 18.54
C LEU A 219 -3.19 -30.35 17.78
N VAL A 220 -4.06 -30.05 16.80
CA VAL A 220 -3.97 -28.84 15.97
C VAL A 220 -4.24 -27.60 16.81
N SER A 221 -5.34 -27.57 17.57
CA SER A 221 -5.69 -26.40 18.39
C SER A 221 -4.68 -26.18 19.51
N GLY A 222 -4.18 -27.25 20.14
CA GLY A 222 -3.17 -27.16 21.19
C GLY A 222 -1.85 -26.57 20.68
N SER A 223 -1.35 -27.04 19.53
CA SER A 223 -0.11 -26.48 18.95
C SER A 223 -0.30 -25.08 18.36
N MET A 224 -1.50 -24.77 17.85
CA MET A 224 -1.87 -23.44 17.40
C MET A 224 -1.87 -22.42 18.54
N ILE A 225 -2.49 -22.76 19.68
CA ILE A 225 -2.42 -21.94 20.90
C ILE A 225 -0.97 -21.84 21.38
N GLY A 226 -0.23 -22.95 21.35
CA GLY A 226 1.18 -23.01 21.70
C GLY A 226 2.06 -22.01 20.94
N ALA A 227 1.76 -21.74 19.67
CA ALA A 227 2.46 -20.73 18.86
C ALA A 227 2.35 -19.31 19.43
N GLY A 228 1.21 -18.99 20.07
CA GLY A 228 0.93 -17.68 20.65
C GLY A 228 1.50 -17.47 22.06
N ILE A 229 1.81 -18.56 22.78
CA ILE A 229 2.26 -18.51 24.18
C ILE A 229 3.47 -17.60 24.40
N PRO A 230 4.55 -17.63 23.58
CA PRO A 230 5.70 -16.74 23.79
C PRO A 230 5.33 -15.25 23.74
N PHE A 231 4.41 -14.86 22.84
CA PHE A 231 3.94 -13.48 22.74
C PHE A 231 3.08 -13.10 23.95
N LEU A 232 2.21 -14.00 24.41
CA LEU A 232 1.41 -13.79 25.62
C LEU A 232 2.31 -13.61 26.85
N ILE A 233 3.31 -14.47 27.03
CA ILE A 233 4.29 -14.35 28.11
C ILE A 233 5.00 -12.99 28.04
N TYR A 234 5.45 -12.58 26.85
CA TYR A 234 6.08 -11.29 26.65
C TYR A 234 5.17 -10.11 27.05
N PHE A 235 3.90 -10.12 26.66
CA PHE A 235 2.98 -9.02 27.00
C PHE A 235 2.64 -9.01 28.49
N VAL A 236 2.49 -10.18 29.11
CA VAL A 236 2.29 -10.28 30.57
C VAL A 236 3.52 -9.76 31.31
N SER A 237 4.73 -10.19 30.92
CA SER A 237 5.96 -9.80 31.62
C SER A 237 6.31 -8.32 31.49
N ASN A 238 5.79 -7.66 30.45
CA ASN A 238 5.99 -6.22 30.22
C ASN A 238 4.76 -5.36 30.59
N GLY A 239 3.72 -5.94 31.21
CA GLY A 239 2.51 -5.19 31.57
C GLY A 239 1.79 -4.56 30.37
N ALA A 240 1.85 -5.21 29.22
CA ALA A 240 1.30 -4.74 27.94
C ALA A 240 0.12 -5.59 27.44
N LEU A 241 -0.37 -6.56 28.24
CA LEU A 241 -1.42 -7.48 27.82
C LEU A 241 -2.74 -6.76 27.50
N GLU A 242 -3.11 -5.77 28.31
CA GLU A 242 -4.34 -5.00 28.13
C GLU A 242 -4.27 -4.17 26.84
N GLN A 243 -3.16 -3.45 26.62
CA GLN A 243 -2.93 -2.66 25.41
C GLN A 243 -2.89 -3.57 24.18
N ALA A 244 -2.23 -4.73 24.26
CA ALA A 244 -2.23 -5.72 23.19
C ALA A 244 -3.64 -6.22 22.87
N TRP A 245 -4.50 -6.42 23.89
CA TRP A 245 -5.90 -6.79 23.68
C TRP A 245 -6.68 -5.70 22.95
N PHE A 246 -6.55 -4.44 23.38
CA PHE A 246 -7.21 -3.31 22.70
C PHE A 246 -6.73 -3.18 21.25
N SER A 247 -5.43 -3.19 21.02
CA SER A 247 -4.79 -3.11 19.70
C SER A 247 -5.17 -4.25 18.76
N LEU A 248 -5.17 -5.49 19.22
CA LEU A 248 -5.36 -6.67 18.36
C LEU A 248 -6.81 -7.08 18.18
N VAL A 249 -7.67 -6.74 19.13
CA VAL A 249 -9.05 -7.22 19.18
C VAL A 249 -10.05 -6.08 19.11
N VAL A 250 -9.90 -5.01 19.89
CA VAL A 250 -10.94 -3.96 19.98
C VAL A 250 -10.85 -2.96 18.82
N HIS A 251 -9.70 -2.29 18.66
CA HIS A 251 -9.49 -1.24 17.66
C HIS A 251 -9.82 -1.67 16.22
N PRO A 252 -9.46 -2.88 15.74
CA PRO A 252 -9.81 -3.30 14.38
C PRO A 252 -11.32 -3.24 14.07
N PHE A 253 -12.20 -3.40 15.07
CA PHE A 253 -13.64 -3.30 14.87
C PHE A 253 -14.17 -1.85 14.98
N GLU A 254 -13.46 -0.94 15.66
CA GLU A 254 -13.85 0.48 15.76
C GLU A 254 -13.75 1.20 14.40
N PHE A 255 -12.81 0.77 13.55
CA PHE A 255 -12.56 1.34 12.24
C PHE A 255 -13.23 0.58 11.09
N ALA A 256 -14.02 -0.46 11.40
CA ALA A 256 -14.78 -1.22 10.41
C ALA A 256 -15.71 -0.28 9.62
N GLY A 257 -15.68 -0.37 8.28
CA GLY A 257 -16.49 0.48 7.41
C GLY A 257 -15.86 1.82 7.01
N ARG A 258 -14.84 2.31 7.72
CA ARG A 258 -14.18 3.60 7.40
C ARG A 258 -13.16 3.50 6.27
N HIS A 259 -12.53 2.33 6.13
CA HIS A 259 -11.42 2.08 5.20
C HIS A 259 -11.77 1.10 4.08
N ASP A 260 -13.05 0.81 3.90
CA ASP A 260 -13.54 -0.14 2.91
C ASP A 260 -13.18 0.35 1.51
N ILE A 261 -12.63 -0.52 0.69
CA ILE A 261 -12.40 -0.26 -0.73
C ILE A 261 -13.19 -1.31 -1.48
N PRO A 262 -14.18 -0.91 -2.29
CA PRO A 262 -15.05 -1.87 -2.94
C PRO A 262 -14.25 -2.75 -3.88
N PHE A 263 -14.69 -4.00 -4.01
CA PHE A 263 -14.14 -4.91 -4.99
C PHE A 263 -14.39 -4.37 -6.41
N ALA A 264 -13.37 -4.40 -7.27
CA ALA A 264 -13.48 -3.86 -8.62
C ALA A 264 -14.61 -4.57 -9.41
N LYS A 265 -15.48 -3.79 -10.04
CA LYS A 265 -16.65 -4.35 -10.73
C LYS A 265 -16.21 -4.98 -12.03
N PHE A 266 -16.88 -6.06 -12.44
CA PHE A 266 -16.58 -6.71 -13.72
C PHE A 266 -16.78 -5.75 -14.92
N SER A 267 -17.72 -4.80 -14.82
CA SER A 267 -17.97 -3.76 -15.83
C SER A 267 -16.78 -2.82 -16.06
N ASP A 268 -15.89 -2.68 -15.07
CA ASP A 268 -14.74 -1.74 -15.12
C ASP A 268 -13.66 -2.21 -16.12
N LEU A 269 -13.72 -3.48 -16.56
CA LEU A 269 -12.93 -3.98 -17.70
C LEU A 269 -13.19 -3.19 -18.99
N TRP A 270 -14.39 -2.61 -19.12
CA TRP A 270 -14.84 -1.93 -20.33
C TRP A 270 -15.08 -0.43 -20.12
N LEU A 271 -15.41 0.00 -18.88
CA LEU A 271 -15.69 1.40 -18.55
C LEU A 271 -14.39 2.18 -18.27
N SER A 272 -14.31 3.41 -18.81
CA SER A 272 -13.06 4.18 -18.93
C SER A 272 -12.58 4.89 -17.67
N ASP A 273 -13.44 5.07 -16.68
CA ASP A 273 -13.24 6.09 -15.63
C ASP A 273 -12.21 5.69 -14.58
N LEU A 274 -12.09 4.39 -14.32
CA LEU A 274 -11.14 3.84 -13.34
C LEU A 274 -9.67 4.11 -13.69
N TYR A 275 -9.39 4.37 -14.96
CA TYR A 275 -8.03 4.61 -15.46
C TYR A 275 -7.69 6.08 -15.64
N ASN A 276 -8.64 6.99 -15.40
CA ASN A 276 -8.45 8.41 -15.70
C ASN A 276 -8.08 9.25 -14.47
N THR A 277 -8.40 8.79 -13.25
CA THR A 277 -8.05 9.51 -12.01
C THR A 277 -6.76 8.99 -11.41
N GLY A 278 -5.93 9.90 -10.87
CA GLY A 278 -4.65 9.53 -10.25
C GLY A 278 -4.80 8.63 -9.02
N GLU A 279 -5.84 8.88 -8.22
CA GLU A 279 -6.17 8.08 -7.04
C GLU A 279 -6.50 6.62 -7.40
N LEU A 280 -7.43 6.40 -8.35
CA LEU A 280 -7.80 5.04 -8.76
C LEU A 280 -6.62 4.29 -9.38
N ARG A 281 -5.71 4.98 -10.08
CA ARG A 281 -4.46 4.38 -10.58
C ARG A 281 -3.56 3.89 -9.43
N LEU A 282 -3.39 4.68 -8.39
CA LEU A 282 -2.59 4.31 -7.21
C LEU A 282 -3.25 3.17 -6.41
N THR A 283 -4.58 3.12 -6.40
CA THR A 283 -5.36 2.09 -5.69
C THR A 283 -5.38 0.76 -6.43
N TYR A 284 -5.53 0.76 -7.76
CA TYR A 284 -5.84 -0.46 -8.53
C TYR A 284 -4.73 -0.95 -9.48
N LEU A 285 -3.67 -0.17 -9.72
CA LEU A 285 -2.59 -0.56 -10.65
C LEU A 285 -1.29 -0.92 -9.91
N SER A 286 -0.52 -1.83 -10.50
CA SER A 286 0.80 -2.18 -9.98
C SER A 286 1.78 -1.01 -10.07
N TYR A 287 2.60 -0.91 -9.04
CA TYR A 287 3.70 0.03 -9.01
C TYR A 287 4.71 -0.19 -10.15
N ALA A 288 4.92 -1.45 -10.56
CA ALA A 288 5.75 -1.78 -11.72
C ALA A 288 5.24 -1.13 -13.02
N ASN A 289 3.93 -1.17 -13.26
CA ASN A 289 3.30 -0.47 -14.38
C ASN A 289 3.49 1.06 -14.27
N LEU A 290 3.28 1.64 -13.09
CA LEU A 290 3.45 3.08 -12.86
C LEU A 290 4.89 3.58 -13.03
N ASN A 291 5.88 2.70 -12.86
CA ASN A 291 7.30 3.05 -12.95
C ASN A 291 7.97 2.63 -14.25
N THR A 292 7.29 1.92 -15.15
CA THR A 292 7.83 1.49 -16.44
C THR A 292 7.22 2.33 -17.57
N VAL A 293 7.96 2.60 -18.64
CA VAL A 293 7.38 3.24 -19.83
C VAL A 293 6.25 2.36 -20.33
N SER A 294 5.07 2.92 -20.57
CA SER A 294 4.03 2.09 -21.16
C SER A 294 4.30 1.86 -22.65
N LEU A 295 4.06 0.65 -23.12
CA LEU A 295 4.21 0.29 -24.54
C LEU A 295 3.19 1.05 -25.39
N SER A 296 3.67 1.91 -26.30
CA SER A 296 2.85 2.80 -27.13
C SER A 296 1.75 2.05 -27.91
N GLY A 297 2.02 0.83 -28.37
CA GLY A 297 1.04 -0.01 -29.07
C GLY A 297 -0.05 -0.63 -28.17
N LEU A 298 0.19 -0.74 -26.86
CA LEU A 298 -0.77 -1.32 -25.91
C LEU A 298 -1.63 -0.27 -25.21
N GLN A 299 -1.18 0.98 -25.20
CA GLN A 299 -1.85 2.11 -24.54
C GLN A 299 -3.25 2.42 -25.08
N PRO A 300 -3.53 2.43 -26.40
CA PRO A 300 -4.88 2.66 -26.92
C PRO A 300 -5.91 1.66 -26.40
N PHE A 301 -5.46 0.45 -26.07
CA PHE A 301 -6.30 -0.65 -25.61
C PHE A 301 -6.28 -0.85 -24.08
N ARG A 302 -5.45 -0.09 -23.35
CA ARG A 302 -5.30 -0.18 -21.89
C ARG A 302 -5.13 -1.61 -21.39
N ILE A 303 -4.30 -2.39 -22.11
CA ILE A 303 -4.18 -3.84 -21.89
C ILE A 303 -3.68 -4.13 -20.48
N ALA A 304 -2.63 -3.42 -20.02
CA ALA A 304 -2.08 -3.64 -18.69
C ALA A 304 -3.15 -3.44 -17.61
N GLU A 305 -3.92 -2.37 -17.70
CA GLU A 305 -4.92 -2.01 -16.71
C GLU A 305 -6.13 -2.96 -16.72
N ARG A 306 -6.58 -3.39 -17.91
CA ARG A 306 -7.61 -4.44 -18.04
C ARG A 306 -7.15 -5.76 -17.46
N LEU A 307 -5.88 -6.13 -17.63
CA LEU A 307 -5.32 -7.32 -17.01
C LEU A 307 -5.32 -7.19 -15.48
N HIS A 308 -4.96 -6.02 -14.91
CA HIS A 308 -5.07 -5.82 -13.46
C HIS A 308 -6.49 -6.06 -12.94
N LEU A 309 -7.50 -5.51 -13.62
CA LEU A 309 -8.90 -5.75 -13.24
C LEU A 309 -9.32 -7.21 -13.40
N LEU A 310 -8.79 -7.90 -14.40
CA LEU A 310 -9.08 -9.32 -14.60
C LEU A 310 -8.53 -10.19 -13.46
N LEU A 311 -7.47 -9.76 -12.77
CA LEU A 311 -6.98 -10.48 -11.59
C LEU A 311 -8.10 -10.66 -10.57
N TYR A 312 -8.86 -9.60 -10.25
CA TYR A 312 -9.98 -9.67 -9.29
C TYR A 312 -10.95 -10.83 -9.58
N TRP A 313 -11.19 -11.13 -10.86
CA TRP A 313 -12.16 -12.15 -11.26
C TRP A 313 -11.55 -13.52 -11.57
N ILE A 314 -10.25 -13.59 -11.88
CA ILE A 314 -9.59 -14.88 -12.16
C ILE A 314 -9.44 -15.74 -10.90
N ALA A 315 -9.17 -15.12 -9.75
CA ALA A 315 -9.02 -15.82 -8.48
C ALA A 315 -10.30 -16.62 -8.08
N PRO A 316 -11.49 -16.01 -7.98
CA PRO A 316 -12.71 -16.75 -7.66
C PRO A 316 -13.04 -17.81 -8.74
N LEU A 317 -12.74 -17.56 -10.01
CA LEU A 317 -12.91 -18.54 -11.08
C LEU A 317 -12.00 -19.78 -10.90
N ILE A 318 -10.73 -19.58 -10.57
CA ILE A 318 -9.77 -20.66 -10.30
C ILE A 318 -10.22 -21.50 -9.10
N ILE A 319 -10.67 -20.84 -8.02
CA ILE A 319 -11.16 -21.51 -6.81
C ILE A 319 -12.41 -22.34 -7.12
N LEU A 320 -13.42 -21.74 -7.76
CA LEU A 320 -14.68 -22.40 -8.09
C LEU A 320 -14.45 -23.60 -9.01
N THR A 321 -13.68 -23.41 -10.08
CA THR A 321 -13.35 -24.49 -11.04
C THR A 321 -12.56 -25.60 -10.35
N GLY A 322 -11.65 -25.25 -9.45
CA GLY A 322 -10.91 -26.20 -8.62
C GLY A 322 -11.81 -27.06 -7.74
N CYS A 323 -12.77 -26.44 -7.05
CA CYS A 323 -13.77 -27.13 -6.25
C CYS A 323 -14.62 -28.10 -7.10
N ILE A 324 -15.12 -27.63 -8.25
CA ILE A 324 -15.91 -28.46 -9.18
C ILE A 324 -15.07 -29.65 -9.65
N CYS A 325 -13.83 -29.40 -10.08
CA CYS A 325 -12.90 -30.43 -10.52
C CYS A 325 -12.65 -31.46 -9.41
N ALA A 326 -12.53 -31.05 -8.15
CA ALA A 326 -12.34 -31.97 -7.04
C ALA A 326 -13.53 -32.92 -6.83
N PHE A 327 -14.77 -32.42 -6.96
CA PHE A 327 -15.97 -33.26 -6.91
C PHE A 327 -16.05 -34.23 -8.08
N VAL A 328 -15.89 -33.74 -9.31
CA VAL A 328 -15.98 -34.56 -10.52
C VAL A 328 -14.90 -35.66 -10.53
N ARG A 329 -13.66 -35.31 -10.21
CA ARG A 329 -12.55 -36.27 -10.10
C ARG A 329 -12.77 -37.27 -8.98
N GLY A 330 -13.32 -36.83 -7.84
CA GLY A 330 -13.72 -37.72 -6.77
C GLY A 330 -14.65 -38.80 -7.29
N HIS A 331 -15.76 -38.38 -7.90
CA HIS A 331 -16.81 -39.28 -8.41
C HIS A 331 -16.29 -40.25 -9.48
N GLN A 332 -15.51 -39.76 -10.45
CA GLN A 332 -14.91 -40.60 -11.51
C GLN A 332 -13.96 -41.66 -10.97
N ASN A 333 -13.31 -41.41 -9.83
CA ASN A 333 -12.40 -42.36 -9.18
C ASN A 333 -13.08 -43.22 -8.10
N GLY A 334 -14.42 -43.26 -8.07
CA GLY A 334 -15.18 -44.04 -7.09
C GLY A 334 -15.13 -43.49 -5.67
N ARG A 335 -14.76 -42.21 -5.49
CA ARG A 335 -14.71 -41.51 -4.20
C ARG A 335 -15.79 -40.43 -4.13
N ARG A 336 -16.09 -39.94 -2.92
CA ARG A 336 -17.02 -38.81 -2.76
C ARG A 336 -16.42 -37.49 -3.24
N ILE A 337 -15.13 -37.29 -3.03
CA ILE A 337 -14.41 -36.06 -3.37
C ILE A 337 -12.89 -36.30 -3.47
N ASP A 338 -12.20 -35.61 -4.37
CA ASP A 338 -10.74 -35.49 -4.35
C ASP A 338 -10.34 -34.50 -3.26
N SER A 339 -10.25 -34.96 -2.01
CA SER A 339 -10.09 -34.08 -0.86
C SER A 339 -8.78 -33.32 -0.85
N ALA A 340 -7.73 -33.79 -1.54
CA ALA A 340 -6.46 -33.07 -1.63
C ALA A 340 -6.61 -31.82 -2.50
N LEU A 341 -7.18 -31.96 -3.70
CA LEU A 341 -7.47 -30.83 -4.58
C LEU A 341 -8.48 -29.87 -3.94
N PHE A 342 -9.50 -30.40 -3.29
CA PHE A 342 -10.51 -29.60 -2.58
C PHE A 342 -9.90 -28.80 -1.42
N THR A 343 -8.99 -29.41 -0.64
CA THR A 343 -8.29 -28.72 0.44
C THR A 343 -7.45 -27.56 -0.09
N CYS A 344 -6.74 -27.72 -1.20
CA CYS A 344 -6.01 -26.61 -1.84
C CYS A 344 -6.96 -25.48 -2.27
N ALA A 345 -8.11 -25.82 -2.87
CA ALA A 345 -9.10 -24.83 -3.31
C ALA A 345 -9.73 -24.08 -2.12
N LEU A 346 -10.09 -24.78 -1.05
CA LEU A 346 -10.64 -24.20 0.18
C LEU A 346 -9.62 -23.30 0.89
N MET A 347 -8.38 -23.76 1.04
CA MET A 347 -7.33 -22.94 1.66
C MET A 347 -7.09 -21.65 0.87
N SER A 348 -7.08 -21.76 -0.47
CA SER A 348 -6.92 -20.61 -1.35
C SER A 348 -8.12 -19.66 -1.28
N GLY A 349 -9.34 -20.21 -1.31
CA GLY A 349 -10.58 -19.44 -1.22
C GLY A 349 -10.78 -18.75 0.12
N CYS A 350 -10.54 -19.43 1.24
CA CYS A 350 -10.65 -18.81 2.55
C CYS A 350 -9.58 -17.72 2.71
N THR A 351 -8.32 -17.98 2.37
CA THR A 351 -7.26 -16.96 2.46
C THR A 351 -7.56 -15.74 1.57
N PHE A 352 -8.16 -15.96 0.39
CA PHE A 352 -8.59 -14.88 -0.50
C PHE A 352 -9.63 -13.96 0.15
N LEU A 353 -10.48 -14.45 1.06
CA LEU A 353 -11.41 -13.60 1.83
C LEU A 353 -10.69 -12.54 2.69
N GLY A 354 -9.39 -12.72 2.96
CA GLY A 354 -8.55 -11.74 3.63
C GLY A 354 -8.38 -10.41 2.86
N VAL A 355 -8.83 -10.34 1.60
CA VAL A 355 -8.89 -9.09 0.84
C VAL A 355 -10.06 -8.18 1.27
N PHE A 356 -11.08 -8.72 1.95
CA PHE A 356 -12.24 -7.94 2.39
C PHE A 356 -12.03 -7.36 3.80
N PRO A 357 -12.56 -6.15 4.09
CA PRO A 357 -13.40 -5.30 3.23
C PRO A 357 -12.61 -4.33 2.31
N ARG A 358 -11.28 -4.39 2.31
CA ARG A 358 -10.42 -3.45 1.57
C ARG A 358 -9.77 -4.08 0.35
N ALA A 359 -10.48 -4.04 -0.77
CA ALA A 359 -10.07 -4.70 -2.01
C ALA A 359 -9.30 -3.80 -2.98
N ASP A 360 -8.30 -3.06 -2.47
CA ASP A 360 -7.30 -2.42 -3.35
C ASP A 360 -6.26 -3.42 -3.84
N PHE A 361 -5.48 -3.02 -4.85
CA PHE A 361 -4.52 -3.92 -5.49
C PHE A 361 -3.42 -4.40 -4.53
N ASN A 362 -2.96 -3.56 -3.60
CA ASN A 362 -1.91 -3.93 -2.64
C ASN A 362 -2.40 -5.01 -1.67
N HIS A 363 -3.66 -4.93 -1.23
CA HIS A 363 -4.28 -5.97 -0.40
C HIS A 363 -4.59 -7.23 -1.20
N LEU A 364 -5.04 -7.08 -2.45
CA LEU A 364 -5.31 -8.18 -3.36
C LEU A 364 -4.06 -9.03 -3.59
N VAL A 365 -2.94 -8.45 -4.02
CA VAL A 365 -1.72 -9.22 -4.35
C VAL A 365 -1.15 -9.97 -3.14
N ASN A 366 -1.43 -9.52 -1.92
CA ASN A 366 -1.00 -10.19 -0.69
C ASN A 366 -1.71 -11.54 -0.45
N VAL A 367 -2.81 -11.85 -1.14
CA VAL A 367 -3.52 -13.13 -1.04
C VAL A 367 -3.43 -13.98 -2.33
N TYR A 368 -2.56 -13.63 -3.29
CA TYR A 368 -2.47 -14.32 -4.59
C TYR A 368 -1.56 -15.55 -4.60
N GLN A 369 -0.63 -15.67 -3.66
CA GLN A 369 0.31 -16.80 -3.65
C GLN A 369 -0.44 -18.15 -3.58
N PRO A 370 -1.46 -18.34 -2.72
CA PRO A 370 -2.29 -19.55 -2.75
C PRO A 370 -3.06 -19.72 -4.06
N ILE A 371 -3.55 -18.64 -4.67
CA ILE A 371 -4.23 -18.68 -5.98
C ILE A 371 -3.27 -19.18 -7.07
N ILE A 372 -2.02 -18.73 -7.05
CA ILE A 372 -0.98 -19.15 -7.99
C ILE A 372 -0.60 -20.62 -7.78
N VAL A 373 -0.63 -21.12 -6.54
CA VAL A 373 -0.48 -22.56 -6.25
C VAL A 373 -1.68 -23.35 -6.79
N MET A 374 -2.89 -22.80 -6.65
CA MET A 374 -4.12 -23.45 -7.08
C MET A 374 -4.29 -23.48 -8.61
N ALA A 375 -3.83 -22.45 -9.34
CA ALA A 375 -4.09 -22.33 -10.77
C ALA A 375 -3.55 -23.51 -11.61
N PRO A 376 -2.28 -23.95 -11.45
CA PRO A 376 -1.74 -25.11 -12.15
C PRO A 376 -2.44 -26.41 -11.76
N LEU A 377 -2.89 -26.56 -10.50
CA LEU A 377 -3.69 -27.70 -10.06
C LEU A 377 -5.06 -27.73 -10.76
N THR A 378 -5.73 -26.59 -10.86
CA THR A 378 -7.01 -26.47 -11.57
C THR A 378 -6.85 -26.75 -13.07
N ILE A 379 -5.78 -26.26 -13.70
CA ILE A 379 -5.47 -26.54 -15.11
C ILE A 379 -5.24 -28.04 -15.32
N TRP A 380 -4.36 -28.65 -14.52
CA TRP A 380 -4.09 -30.08 -14.57
C TRP A 380 -5.37 -30.90 -14.39
N ALA A 381 -6.17 -30.57 -13.37
CA ALA A 381 -7.41 -31.28 -13.09
C ALA A 381 -8.41 -31.15 -14.24
N SER A 382 -8.59 -29.95 -14.79
CA SER A 382 -9.46 -29.70 -15.94
C SER A 382 -9.02 -30.50 -17.17
N LEU A 383 -7.73 -30.49 -17.49
CA LEU A 383 -7.19 -31.26 -18.62
C LEU A 383 -7.31 -32.77 -18.44
N SER A 384 -7.16 -33.26 -17.20
CA SER A 384 -7.32 -34.68 -16.89
C SER A 384 -8.77 -35.17 -17.00
N LEU A 385 -9.74 -34.28 -16.82
CA LEU A 385 -11.17 -34.58 -16.92
C LEU A 385 -11.67 -34.55 -18.38
N LEU A 386 -10.95 -33.89 -19.28
CA LEU A 386 -11.28 -33.83 -20.70
C LEU A 386 -10.75 -35.06 -21.42
N SER A 387 -11.65 -35.94 -21.86
CA SER A 387 -11.30 -37.12 -22.65
C SER A 387 -10.57 -36.75 -23.96
N PRO A 388 -9.73 -37.65 -24.51
CA PRO A 388 -9.10 -37.42 -25.82
C PRO A 388 -10.08 -37.13 -26.95
N SER A 389 -11.32 -37.65 -26.85
CA SER A 389 -12.41 -37.35 -27.79
C SER A 389 -12.88 -35.89 -27.77
N LYS A 390 -12.58 -35.13 -26.70
CA LYS A 390 -12.84 -33.69 -26.58
C LYS A 390 -11.58 -32.87 -26.93
N ALA A 391 -10.83 -33.31 -27.95
CA ALA A 391 -9.57 -32.69 -28.37
C ALA A 391 -9.70 -31.18 -28.61
N PHE A 392 -10.78 -30.73 -29.25
CA PHE A 392 -11.04 -29.31 -29.48
C PHE A 392 -11.06 -28.49 -28.18
N LEU A 393 -11.86 -28.91 -27.18
CA LEU A 393 -11.94 -28.21 -25.89
C LEU A 393 -10.60 -28.19 -25.15
N ARG A 394 -9.88 -29.32 -25.21
CA ARG A 394 -8.56 -29.44 -24.59
C ARG A 394 -7.55 -28.49 -25.24
N THR A 395 -7.49 -28.45 -26.57
CA THR A 395 -6.64 -27.54 -27.33
C THR A 395 -7.01 -26.09 -27.05
N THR A 396 -8.30 -25.75 -27.06
CA THR A 396 -8.79 -24.40 -26.75
C THR A 396 -8.37 -23.96 -25.34
N LEU A 397 -8.53 -24.83 -24.33
CA LEU A 397 -8.10 -24.51 -22.96
C LEU A 397 -6.58 -24.29 -22.88
N ILE A 398 -5.78 -25.16 -23.49
CA ILE A 398 -4.32 -25.02 -23.52
C ILE A 398 -3.92 -23.72 -24.22
N THR A 399 -4.53 -23.41 -25.36
CA THR A 399 -4.25 -22.19 -26.11
C THR A 399 -4.62 -20.95 -25.31
N LEU A 400 -5.80 -20.91 -24.67
CA LEU A 400 -6.23 -19.79 -23.84
C LEU A 400 -5.28 -19.58 -22.65
N VAL A 401 -4.98 -20.63 -21.89
CA VAL A 401 -4.09 -20.57 -20.72
C VAL A 401 -2.67 -20.18 -21.14
N SER A 402 -2.16 -20.74 -22.24
CA SER A 402 -0.82 -20.43 -22.74
C SER A 402 -0.75 -18.99 -23.25
N THR A 403 -1.75 -18.54 -24.00
CA THR A 403 -1.83 -17.15 -24.49
C THR A 403 -1.87 -16.18 -23.32
N PHE A 404 -2.72 -16.47 -22.33
CA PHE A 404 -2.81 -15.67 -21.11
C PHE A 404 -1.47 -15.61 -20.36
N GLY A 405 -0.84 -16.77 -20.16
CA GLY A 405 0.47 -16.86 -19.51
C GLY A 405 1.57 -16.12 -20.27
N VAL A 406 1.59 -16.18 -21.60
CA VAL A 406 2.55 -15.46 -22.45
C VAL A 406 2.32 -13.95 -22.37
N VAL A 407 1.07 -13.48 -22.41
CA VAL A 407 0.77 -12.04 -22.33
C VAL A 407 1.14 -11.48 -20.94
N TYR A 408 0.70 -12.13 -19.86
CA TYR A 408 1.04 -11.71 -18.50
C TYR A 408 2.54 -11.82 -18.21
N GLY A 409 3.16 -12.93 -18.63
CA GLY A 409 4.59 -13.16 -18.46
C GLY A 409 5.43 -12.19 -19.28
N GLY A 410 5.04 -11.90 -20.51
CA GLY A 410 5.72 -10.94 -21.38
C GLY A 410 5.69 -9.53 -20.79
N LEU A 411 4.54 -9.08 -20.27
CA LEU A 411 4.44 -7.81 -19.55
C LEU A 411 5.28 -7.79 -18.27
N ALA A 412 5.27 -8.89 -17.49
CA ALA A 412 6.12 -9.02 -16.30
C ALA A 412 7.61 -8.90 -16.66
N VAL A 413 8.08 -9.60 -17.70
CA VAL A 413 9.47 -9.54 -18.15
C VAL A 413 9.83 -8.14 -18.63
N TYR A 414 8.93 -7.48 -19.37
CA TYR A 414 9.13 -6.10 -19.82
C TYR A 414 9.25 -5.13 -18.63
N TRP A 415 8.35 -5.22 -17.65
CA TRP A 415 8.42 -4.41 -16.44
C TRP A 415 9.63 -4.74 -15.58
N TYR A 416 10.02 -6.00 -15.49
CA TYR A 416 11.23 -6.41 -14.77
C TYR A 416 12.47 -5.74 -15.36
N GLY A 417 12.60 -5.73 -16.69
CA GLY A 417 13.67 -5.00 -17.38
C GLY A 417 13.61 -3.49 -17.11
N GLY A 418 12.42 -2.89 -17.18
CA GLY A 418 12.21 -1.47 -16.91
C GLY A 418 12.53 -1.07 -15.46
N LEU A 419 12.20 -1.91 -14.48
CA LEU A 419 12.57 -1.73 -13.08
C LEU A 419 14.09 -1.80 -12.90
N ILE A 420 14.76 -2.76 -13.56
CA ILE A 420 16.23 -2.88 -13.50
C ILE A 420 16.91 -1.64 -14.06
N GLU A 421 16.45 -1.15 -15.20
CA GLU A 421 17.00 0.01 -15.89
C GLU A 421 16.77 1.30 -15.10
N ARG A 422 15.56 1.50 -14.56
CA ARG A 422 15.16 2.77 -13.94
C ARG A 422 15.50 2.88 -12.46
N MET A 423 15.53 1.76 -11.73
CA MET A 423 15.86 1.72 -10.31
C MET A 423 17.26 1.14 -10.13
N ASN A 424 18.26 1.91 -10.56
CA ASN A 424 19.66 1.52 -10.57
C ASN A 424 20.56 2.46 -9.74
N THR A 425 19.98 3.44 -9.06
CA THR A 425 20.73 4.42 -8.27
C THR A 425 20.75 3.98 -6.80
N PRO A 426 21.93 3.77 -6.19
CA PRO A 426 22.02 3.30 -4.81
C PRO A 426 21.70 4.40 -3.79
N LEU A 427 20.90 4.06 -2.78
CA LEU A 427 20.76 4.86 -1.56
C LEU A 427 21.99 4.63 -0.66
N SER A 428 23.00 5.48 -0.85
CA SER A 428 24.34 5.32 -0.27
C SER A 428 24.44 5.88 1.14
N MET A 429 23.65 5.32 2.07
CA MET A 429 23.63 5.68 3.49
C MET A 429 23.69 4.43 4.37
N PRO A 430 24.19 4.52 5.63
CA PRO A 430 24.46 3.33 6.46
C PRO A 430 23.29 2.37 6.64
N ARG A 431 22.07 2.90 6.83
CA ARG A 431 20.84 2.10 6.97
C ARG A 431 20.09 1.87 5.66
N GLY A 432 20.63 2.33 4.53
CA GLY A 432 20.07 2.14 3.19
C GLY A 432 20.43 0.78 2.59
N GLY A 433 21.10 0.79 1.44
CA GLY A 433 21.58 -0.42 0.78
C GLY A 433 20.61 -1.02 -0.24
N VAL A 434 19.69 -0.21 -0.78
CA VAL A 434 18.80 -0.57 -1.89
C VAL A 434 18.95 0.41 -3.05
N LEU A 435 18.46 0.01 -4.22
CA LEU A 435 18.46 0.77 -5.44
C LEU A 435 17.09 1.41 -5.67
N VAL A 436 17.10 2.69 -6.00
CA VAL A 436 15.91 3.47 -6.38
C VAL A 436 16.17 4.19 -7.69
N ASN A 437 15.19 4.94 -8.19
CA ASN A 437 15.42 5.81 -9.32
C ASN A 437 16.18 7.09 -8.88
N SER A 438 16.93 7.72 -9.78
CA SER A 438 17.81 8.84 -9.43
C SER A 438 17.07 10.04 -8.84
N LYS A 439 15.82 10.28 -9.26
CA LYS A 439 14.99 11.35 -8.69
C LYS A 439 14.64 11.06 -7.23
N GLN A 440 14.22 9.83 -6.95
CA GLN A 440 13.87 9.39 -5.60
C GLN A 440 15.11 9.35 -4.69
N ALA A 441 16.27 8.91 -5.20
CA ALA A 441 17.54 8.97 -4.46
C ALA A 441 17.86 10.41 -4.04
N PHE A 442 17.84 11.35 -4.99
CA PHE A 442 18.09 12.76 -4.71
C PHE A 442 17.13 13.33 -3.66
N GLN A 443 15.82 13.05 -3.78
CA GLN A 443 14.81 13.55 -2.84
C GLN A 443 15.02 12.99 -1.42
N ILE A 444 15.22 11.68 -1.28
CA ILE A 444 15.45 11.06 0.03
C ILE A 444 16.75 11.57 0.63
N GLU A 445 17.84 11.61 -0.14
CA GLU A 445 19.12 12.12 0.36
C GLU A 445 19.03 13.58 0.79
N GLN A 446 18.28 14.41 0.07
CA GLN A 446 18.03 15.80 0.48
C GLN A 446 17.28 15.84 1.82
N GLN A 447 16.21 15.07 1.99
CA GLN A 447 15.45 15.02 3.24
C GLN A 447 16.33 14.52 4.41
N ILE A 448 17.13 13.47 4.20
CA ILE A 448 18.03 12.93 5.22
C ILE A 448 19.14 13.92 5.58
N ARG A 449 19.70 14.65 4.61
CA ARG A 449 20.67 15.72 4.88
C ARG A 449 20.03 16.83 5.72
N THR A 450 18.85 17.32 5.34
CA THR A 450 18.11 18.32 6.12
C THR A 450 17.90 17.87 7.57
N ILE A 451 17.53 16.60 7.79
CA ILE A 451 17.40 16.05 9.15
C ILE A 451 18.74 16.11 9.88
N LYS A 452 19.80 15.55 9.29
CA LYS A 452 21.12 15.45 9.94
C LYS A 452 21.77 16.81 10.20
N ASP A 453 21.53 17.79 9.35
CA ASP A 453 22.09 19.13 9.48
C ASP A 453 21.35 19.96 10.55
N THR A 454 20.12 19.57 10.90
CA THR A 454 19.27 20.32 11.85
C THR A 454 19.16 19.64 13.21
N THR A 455 19.50 18.36 13.32
CA THR A 455 19.26 17.55 14.55
C THR A 455 20.47 16.68 14.89
N LEU A 456 20.66 16.39 16.17
CA LEU A 456 21.69 15.49 16.70
C LEU A 456 21.26 14.02 16.61
N GLU A 457 22.21 13.10 16.79
CA GLU A 457 21.87 11.68 16.91
C GLU A 457 20.92 11.45 18.09
N ASP A 458 19.94 10.56 17.90
CA ASP A 458 18.85 10.26 18.85
C ASP A 458 17.78 11.34 19.09
N ASP A 459 17.91 12.53 18.48
CA ASP A 459 16.83 13.51 18.48
C ASP A 459 15.55 12.93 17.84
N ALA A 460 14.41 13.43 18.30
CA ALA A 460 13.12 13.10 17.71
C ALA A 460 12.82 14.01 16.52
N VAL A 461 12.33 13.43 15.43
CA VAL A 461 11.84 14.17 14.26
C VAL A 461 10.39 13.77 14.03
N LEU A 462 9.49 14.75 13.93
CA LEU A 462 8.10 14.47 13.65
C LEU A 462 7.90 14.34 12.13
N THR A 463 7.67 13.10 11.68
CA THR A 463 7.37 12.82 10.27
C THR A 463 5.90 12.52 10.07
N VAL A 464 5.25 13.23 9.12
CA VAL A 464 3.78 13.22 8.98
C VAL A 464 3.32 12.94 7.54
N PRO A 465 2.27 12.16 7.31
CA PRO A 465 1.66 11.24 8.28
C PRO A 465 2.42 9.92 8.41
N ASP A 466 3.23 9.55 7.40
CA ASP A 466 3.72 8.19 7.18
C ASP A 466 5.14 8.20 6.58
N LEU A 467 6.00 9.11 7.04
CA LEU A 467 7.37 9.26 6.51
C LEU A 467 8.43 8.72 7.46
N SER A 468 8.07 7.78 8.35
CA SER A 468 8.93 7.21 9.40
C SER A 468 10.16 6.46 8.87
N MET A 469 10.17 6.06 7.58
CA MET A 469 11.40 5.61 6.93
C MET A 469 12.52 6.67 6.98
N LEU A 470 12.19 7.95 6.96
CA LEU A 470 13.18 9.03 7.08
C LEU A 470 13.85 8.99 8.46
N ASN A 471 13.10 8.79 9.54
CA ASN A 471 13.64 8.59 10.88
C ASN A 471 14.55 7.37 10.94
N PHE A 472 14.09 6.24 10.37
CA PHE A 472 14.88 5.01 10.30
C PHE A 472 16.23 5.23 9.61
N LEU A 473 16.21 5.81 8.41
CA LEU A 473 17.41 6.08 7.61
C LEU A 473 18.34 7.14 8.23
N ALA A 474 17.77 8.15 8.89
CA ALA A 474 18.53 9.23 9.52
C ALA A 474 19.07 8.86 10.91
N ASN A 475 18.64 7.74 11.49
CA ASN A 475 18.86 7.41 12.90
C ASN A 475 18.29 8.50 13.84
N ARG A 476 16.98 8.75 13.70
CA ARG A 476 16.19 9.62 14.57
C ARG A 476 15.04 8.85 15.16
N LYS A 477 14.55 9.29 16.31
CA LYS A 477 13.39 8.70 16.97
C LYS A 477 12.10 9.30 16.40
N MET A 478 11.02 8.54 16.49
CA MET A 478 9.68 9.13 16.41
C MET A 478 9.37 9.73 17.80
N PRO A 479 8.84 10.97 17.90
CA PRO A 479 8.58 11.58 19.21
C PRO A 479 7.48 10.86 20.01
N SER A 480 6.56 10.18 19.33
CA SER A 480 5.38 9.57 19.94
C SER A 480 5.34 8.07 19.70
N ARG A 481 4.40 7.39 20.39
CA ARG A 481 4.11 5.97 20.14
C ARG A 481 3.47 5.69 18.78
N TRP A 482 2.99 6.70 18.07
CA TRP A 482 2.33 6.55 16.77
C TRP A 482 3.31 6.85 15.64
N TYR A 483 3.55 5.85 14.79
CA TYR A 483 4.56 5.92 13.74
C TYR A 483 3.94 6.17 12.36
N ASN A 484 2.72 5.66 12.18
CA ASN A 484 1.82 6.06 11.10
C ASN A 484 0.73 6.90 11.73
N LEU A 485 0.54 8.10 11.21
CA LEU A 485 -0.41 9.09 11.70
C LEU A 485 -1.67 9.10 10.85
N TYR A 486 -2.08 7.92 10.36
CA TYR A 486 -3.34 7.74 9.64
C TYR A 486 -4.55 7.89 10.57
N GLU A 487 -5.74 8.06 9.98
CA GLU A 487 -7.00 8.23 10.72
C GLU A 487 -7.19 7.16 11.81
N HIS A 488 -6.97 5.88 11.52
CA HIS A 488 -7.21 4.80 12.48
C HIS A 488 -6.22 4.72 13.64
N HIS A 489 -5.13 5.48 13.59
CA HIS A 489 -4.13 5.51 14.66
C HIS A 489 -4.38 6.66 15.63
N ILE A 490 -4.74 7.83 15.10
CA ILE A 490 -4.75 9.08 15.88
C ILE A 490 -6.06 9.88 15.80
N ALA A 491 -7.08 9.42 15.07
CA ALA A 491 -8.35 10.16 15.03
C ALA A 491 -9.17 10.03 16.31
N SER A 492 -8.89 9.03 17.15
CA SER A 492 -9.63 8.82 18.42
C SER A 492 -9.37 9.91 19.45
N ASP A 493 -8.17 10.51 19.44
CA ASP A 493 -7.75 11.63 20.28
C ASP A 493 -7.45 12.90 19.45
N GLU A 494 -7.88 12.92 18.19
CA GLU A 494 -7.69 14.04 17.27
C GLU A 494 -6.21 14.48 17.12
N GLY A 495 -5.27 13.57 17.37
CA GLY A 495 -3.81 13.78 17.31
C GLY A 495 -3.19 14.36 18.58
N GLN A 496 -3.96 14.52 19.67
CA GLN A 496 -3.49 15.15 20.91
C GLN A 496 -2.27 14.43 21.51
N GLY A 497 -2.24 13.11 21.56
CA GLY A 497 -1.12 12.36 22.12
C GLY A 497 0.18 12.54 21.33
N VAL A 498 0.10 12.75 20.01
CA VAL A 498 1.27 13.07 19.18
C VAL A 498 1.82 14.44 19.53
N VAL A 499 0.94 15.42 19.77
CA VAL A 499 1.31 16.78 20.18
C VAL A 499 1.98 16.78 21.54
N GLU A 500 1.38 16.12 22.53
CA GLU A 500 1.93 16.03 23.88
C GLU A 500 3.33 15.40 23.89
N ALA A 501 3.50 14.29 23.18
CA ALA A 501 4.79 13.61 23.06
C ALA A 501 5.83 14.49 22.34
N SER A 502 5.42 15.21 21.29
CA SER A 502 6.30 16.13 20.56
C SER A 502 6.76 17.31 21.42
N LYS A 503 5.89 17.83 22.29
CA LYS A 503 6.24 18.89 23.26
C LYS A 503 7.18 18.37 24.34
N GLN A 504 6.99 17.15 24.83
CA GLN A 504 7.83 16.56 25.88
C GLN A 504 9.30 16.42 25.45
N VAL A 505 9.55 16.11 24.18
CA VAL A 505 10.90 15.93 23.63
C VAL A 505 11.42 17.14 22.86
N ASN A 506 10.70 18.27 22.90
CA ASN A 506 11.02 19.51 22.18
C ASN A 506 11.40 19.28 20.71
N VAL A 507 10.46 18.73 19.92
CA VAL A 507 10.71 18.51 18.49
C VAL A 507 11.03 19.83 17.78
N ASP A 508 12.22 19.92 17.19
CA ASP A 508 12.66 21.10 16.44
C ASP A 508 12.40 21.01 14.92
N LEU A 509 12.12 19.81 14.42
CA LEU A 509 11.98 19.56 12.98
C LEU A 509 10.75 18.70 12.68
N VAL A 510 9.92 19.19 11.75
CA VAL A 510 8.78 18.46 11.20
C VAL A 510 8.98 18.28 9.70
N ILE A 511 8.74 17.07 9.19
CA ILE A 511 8.73 16.81 7.75
C ILE A 511 7.40 16.18 7.41
N THR A 512 6.67 16.81 6.49
CA THR A 512 5.34 16.35 6.09
C THR A 512 5.30 15.95 4.63
N ARG A 513 4.33 15.13 4.25
CA ARG A 513 3.86 15.09 2.86
C ARG A 513 3.27 16.43 2.45
N PHE A 514 3.33 16.71 1.16
CA PHE A 514 2.61 17.85 0.58
C PHE A 514 1.12 17.52 0.43
N ASP A 515 0.79 16.40 -0.21
CA ASP A 515 -0.58 15.94 -0.42
C ASP A 515 -1.04 15.01 0.72
N ASN A 516 -2.35 14.97 0.98
CA ASN A 516 -2.96 13.93 1.83
C ASN A 516 -2.60 12.53 1.30
N PHE A 517 -2.53 11.56 2.21
CA PHE A 517 -2.38 10.17 1.82
C PHE A 517 -3.60 9.75 0.99
N PHE A 518 -3.38 9.23 -0.21
CA PHE A 518 -4.45 8.96 -1.18
C PHE A 518 -5.53 7.99 -0.68
N SER A 519 -5.21 7.23 0.37
CA SER A 519 -6.08 6.21 0.94
C SER A 519 -6.91 6.72 2.11
N ASP A 520 -6.57 7.90 2.63
CA ASP A 520 -7.34 8.58 3.67
C ASP A 520 -8.47 9.34 2.99
N ARG A 521 -9.72 8.95 3.29
CA ARG A 521 -10.91 9.63 2.74
C ARG A 521 -11.11 11.02 3.32
N VAL A 522 -10.51 11.27 4.47
CA VAL A 522 -10.58 12.50 5.26
C VAL A 522 -9.15 13.01 5.40
N GLY A 523 -8.90 14.28 5.06
CA GLY A 523 -7.57 14.87 5.20
C GLY A 523 -7.14 15.05 6.66
N LEU A 524 -5.82 15.14 6.91
CA LEU A 524 -5.24 15.22 8.26
C LEU A 524 -5.86 16.34 9.12
N ILE A 525 -6.11 17.53 8.54
CA ILE A 525 -6.76 18.66 9.23
C ILE A 525 -8.11 18.28 9.84
N LYS A 526 -8.85 17.38 9.19
CA LYS A 526 -10.21 17.02 9.60
C LYS A 526 -10.21 15.92 10.67
N TYR A 527 -9.32 14.93 10.61
CA TYR A 527 -9.29 13.84 11.59
C TYR A 527 -8.28 14.03 12.73
N ALA A 528 -7.27 14.88 12.54
CA ALA A 528 -6.29 15.24 13.56
C ALA A 528 -6.12 16.77 13.64
N PRO A 529 -7.18 17.52 14.00
CA PRO A 529 -7.14 18.96 14.08
C PRO A 529 -6.12 19.49 15.08
N TYR A 530 -5.96 18.88 16.27
CA TYR A 530 -4.96 19.34 17.26
C TYR A 530 -3.53 19.20 16.75
N LEU A 531 -3.21 18.09 16.09
CA LEU A 531 -1.88 17.90 15.48
C LEU A 531 -1.65 18.91 14.36
N SER A 532 -2.65 19.12 13.51
CA SER A 532 -2.56 20.07 12.39
C SER A 532 -2.35 21.50 12.90
N GLU A 533 -3.13 21.92 13.89
CA GLU A 533 -3.02 23.23 14.53
C GLU A 533 -1.66 23.40 15.23
N TYR A 534 -1.19 22.38 15.95
CA TYR A 534 0.12 22.39 16.59
C TYR A 534 1.24 22.62 15.58
N ILE A 535 1.25 21.89 14.46
CA ILE A 535 2.28 22.06 13.42
C ILE A 535 2.22 23.48 12.84
N ILE A 536 1.03 23.96 12.48
CA ILE A 536 0.83 25.28 11.88
C ILE A 536 1.32 26.40 12.82
N THR A 537 0.99 26.32 14.11
CA THR A 537 1.25 27.39 15.08
C THR A 537 2.66 27.36 15.68
N HIS A 538 3.26 26.18 15.85
CA HIS A 538 4.55 26.03 16.53
C HIS A 538 5.73 25.90 15.55
N PHE A 539 5.47 25.65 14.27
CA PHE A 539 6.52 25.50 13.27
C PHE A 539 6.36 26.49 12.13
N GLU A 540 7.49 26.90 11.56
CA GLU A 540 7.56 27.73 10.37
C GLU A 540 8.03 26.89 9.20
N ARG A 541 7.34 27.03 8.05
CA ARG A 541 7.72 26.41 6.80
C ARG A 541 9.10 26.93 6.36
N ASP A 542 10.11 26.07 6.43
CA ASP A 542 11.47 26.35 5.96
C ASP A 542 11.53 26.29 4.43
N HIS A 543 11.10 25.17 3.83
CA HIS A 543 11.00 25.04 2.38
C HIS A 543 10.04 23.93 1.93
N ILE A 544 9.63 23.99 0.67
CA ILE A 544 8.86 22.95 -0.02
C ILE A 544 9.81 22.20 -0.95
N GLY A 545 9.74 20.87 -0.97
CA GLY A 545 10.51 20.06 -1.91
C GLY A 545 10.23 20.43 -3.36
N THR A 546 11.23 20.34 -4.24
CA THR A 546 11.18 20.87 -5.62
C THR A 546 9.99 20.37 -6.46
N ASP A 547 9.49 19.16 -6.18
CA ASP A 547 8.36 18.55 -6.88
C ASP A 547 7.01 18.65 -6.14
N GLU A 548 6.94 19.43 -5.06
CA GLU A 548 5.75 19.53 -4.19
C GLU A 548 5.35 18.14 -3.66
N ASN A 549 6.34 17.39 -3.17
CA ASN A 549 6.15 16.05 -2.60
C ASN A 549 6.18 16.06 -1.07
N PHE A 550 6.93 16.99 -0.47
CA PHE A 550 7.09 17.14 0.97
C PHE A 550 7.29 18.60 1.35
N VAL A 551 7.09 18.91 2.63
CA VAL A 551 7.36 20.21 3.24
C VAL A 551 8.21 20.01 4.49
N VAL A 552 9.16 20.91 4.72
CA VAL A 552 10.01 20.93 5.92
C VAL A 552 9.64 22.13 6.76
N TYR A 553 9.44 21.91 8.06
CA TYR A 553 9.17 22.95 9.03
C TYR A 553 10.19 22.90 10.18
N LYS A 554 10.54 24.08 10.69
CA LYS A 554 11.40 24.27 11.85
C LYS A 554 10.62 24.88 13.00
N ALA A 555 10.94 24.49 14.23
CA ALA A 555 10.30 25.04 15.40
C ALA A 555 10.50 26.56 15.47
N ARG A 556 9.44 27.26 15.86
CA ARG A 556 9.49 28.69 16.14
C ARG A 556 10.02 28.90 17.55
N PRO A 557 10.81 29.96 17.80
CA PRO A 557 11.21 30.33 19.15
C PRO A 557 10.01 30.61 20.06
N GLU A 558 8.96 31.22 19.50
CA GLU A 558 7.69 31.45 20.16
C GLU A 558 6.55 30.98 19.24
N PRO A 559 5.58 30.20 19.76
CA PRO A 559 4.42 29.82 18.98
C PRO A 559 3.69 31.06 18.46
N GLU A 560 3.26 30.99 17.22
CA GLU A 560 2.44 32.05 16.64
C GLU A 560 1.07 32.03 17.34
N ALA A 561 0.80 33.06 18.14
CA ALA A 561 -0.37 33.13 19.03
C ALA A 561 -1.63 32.62 18.33
N GLU A 562 -2.27 31.56 18.88
CA GLU A 562 -3.42 30.83 18.33
C GLU A 562 -4.20 31.65 17.30
N THR A 563 -3.69 31.71 16.07
CA THR A 563 -4.38 32.43 15.01
C THR A 563 -5.44 31.47 14.57
N ARG A 564 -6.59 31.51 15.24
CA ARG A 564 -7.82 30.97 14.67
C ARG A 564 -7.86 31.43 13.22
N PHE A 565 -8.10 30.50 12.32
CA PHE A 565 -8.27 30.80 10.92
C PHE A 565 -9.49 30.07 10.40
N ILE A 566 -10.10 30.64 9.37
CA ILE A 566 -11.17 29.97 8.63
C ILE A 566 -10.60 29.62 7.26
N ASN A 567 -10.70 28.34 6.88
CA ASN A 567 -10.42 27.92 5.51
C ASN A 567 -11.47 28.56 4.59
N ALA A 568 -11.05 29.55 3.80
CA ALA A 568 -11.94 30.28 2.91
C ALA A 568 -12.38 29.43 1.70
N LEU A 569 -11.80 28.23 1.55
CA LEU A 569 -12.12 27.29 0.47
C LEU A 569 -13.07 26.16 0.89
N ALA A 570 -13.64 26.23 2.10
CA ALA A 570 -14.49 25.17 2.64
C ALA A 570 -15.80 24.97 1.86
N ASN A 571 -16.37 26.05 1.29
CA ASN A 571 -17.59 26.03 0.51
C ASN A 571 -17.37 26.71 -0.84
N CYS A 572 -16.86 25.95 -1.81
CA CYS A 572 -16.56 26.45 -3.16
C CYS A 572 -17.31 25.70 -4.25
N LEU A 573 -17.64 26.44 -5.31
CA LEU A 573 -18.18 25.95 -6.56
C LEU A 573 -17.23 26.32 -7.70
N SER A 574 -16.77 25.31 -8.43
CA SER A 574 -15.95 25.50 -9.64
C SER A 574 -16.83 25.40 -10.89
N GLU A 575 -16.72 26.37 -11.79
CA GLU A 575 -17.55 26.40 -13.00
C GLU A 575 -17.14 25.34 -14.04
N ASN A 576 -15.88 24.88 -14.00
CA ASN A 576 -15.28 24.01 -15.01
C ASN A 576 -14.53 22.84 -14.37
N GLN A 577 -14.45 21.70 -15.07
CA GLN A 577 -13.69 20.51 -14.62
C GLN A 577 -12.18 20.76 -14.48
N THR A 578 -11.66 21.82 -15.09
CA THR A 578 -10.25 22.24 -14.98
C THR A 578 -9.98 23.18 -13.81
N ALA A 579 -11.01 23.65 -13.12
CA ALA A 579 -10.91 24.40 -11.87
C ALA A 579 -11.22 23.45 -10.70
N GLU A 580 -10.20 23.15 -9.89
CA GLU A 580 -10.31 22.17 -8.81
C GLU A 580 -9.92 22.82 -7.49
N VAL A 581 -10.76 22.67 -6.47
CA VAL A 581 -10.38 22.92 -5.08
C VAL A 581 -9.88 21.61 -4.50
N ARG A 582 -8.67 21.61 -3.96
CA ARG A 582 -8.01 20.41 -3.43
C ARG A 582 -7.52 20.63 -2.01
N ASP A 583 -7.83 19.67 -1.15
CA ASP A 583 -7.29 19.59 0.21
C ASP A 583 -5.92 18.89 0.18
N HIS A 584 -4.88 19.64 0.56
CA HIS A 584 -3.55 19.13 0.87
C HIS A 584 -3.46 18.72 2.35
N LEU A 585 -2.28 18.30 2.79
CA LEU A 585 -2.12 17.77 4.15
C LEU A 585 -2.48 18.82 5.22
N LEU A 586 -2.00 20.06 5.09
CA LEU A 586 -2.15 21.12 6.08
C LEU A 586 -2.81 22.40 5.55
N PHE A 587 -3.23 22.42 4.29
CA PHE A 587 -3.90 23.57 3.67
C PHE A 587 -4.79 23.14 2.49
N SER A 588 -5.65 24.03 2.00
CA SER A 588 -6.40 23.84 0.76
C SER A 588 -5.89 24.78 -0.33
N ALA A 589 -6.04 24.39 -1.59
CA ALA A 589 -5.64 25.22 -2.72
C ALA A 589 -6.61 25.10 -3.90
N ILE A 590 -6.75 26.19 -4.65
CA ILE A 590 -7.44 26.23 -5.94
C ILE A 590 -6.40 26.00 -7.04
N TYR A 591 -6.69 25.06 -7.94
CA TYR A 591 -5.94 24.77 -9.15
C TYR A 591 -6.76 25.09 -10.38
N HIS A 592 -6.39 26.15 -11.09
CA HIS A 592 -6.93 26.49 -12.41
C HIS A 592 -6.00 25.90 -13.48
N LYS A 593 -6.30 24.66 -13.87
CA LYS A 593 -5.46 23.81 -14.72
C LYS A 593 -5.64 24.12 -16.20
N SER A 594 -4.57 23.93 -16.97
CA SER A 594 -4.59 23.89 -18.43
C SER A 594 -4.15 22.52 -18.91
N HIS A 595 -5.05 21.78 -19.55
CA HIS A 595 -4.77 20.46 -20.13
C HIS A 595 -4.77 20.53 -21.67
N PRO A 596 -4.00 19.70 -22.40
CA PRO A 596 -4.03 19.70 -23.87
C PRO A 596 -5.43 19.52 -24.48
N SER A 597 -6.27 18.70 -23.86
CA SER A 597 -7.67 18.47 -24.29
C SER A 597 -8.65 19.53 -23.77
N TYR A 598 -8.27 20.24 -22.70
CA TYR A 598 -9.10 21.22 -22.01
C TYR A 598 -8.21 22.40 -21.59
N PRO A 599 -7.78 23.25 -22.54
CA PRO A 599 -6.98 24.43 -22.21
C PRO A 599 -7.83 25.41 -21.38
N ILE A 600 -7.17 26.30 -20.64
CA ILE A 600 -7.86 27.44 -20.01
C ILE A 600 -8.58 28.20 -21.14
N PRO A 601 -9.91 28.37 -21.07
CA PRO A 601 -10.65 28.95 -22.16
C PRO A 601 -10.38 30.47 -22.24
N PRO A 602 -10.66 31.12 -23.38
CA PRO A 602 -10.43 32.55 -23.54
C PRO A 602 -11.18 33.42 -22.54
N GLN A 603 -12.30 32.97 -21.98
CA GLN A 603 -13.01 33.67 -20.91
C GLN A 603 -12.39 33.50 -19.51
N GLY A 604 -11.38 32.65 -19.37
CA GLY A 604 -10.75 32.31 -18.09
C GLY A 604 -11.46 31.18 -17.33
N LEU A 605 -10.90 30.82 -16.18
CA LEU A 605 -11.48 29.89 -15.21
C LEU A 605 -11.91 30.66 -13.96
N LYS A 606 -13.03 30.24 -13.38
CA LYS A 606 -13.60 30.84 -12.17
C LYS A 606 -13.94 29.76 -11.13
N THR A 607 -13.61 30.08 -9.88
CA THR A 607 -14.06 29.36 -8.69
C THR A 607 -14.64 30.38 -7.73
N SER A 608 -15.87 30.13 -7.25
CA SER A 608 -16.58 30.99 -6.31
C SER A 608 -16.68 30.30 -4.96
N CYS A 609 -16.31 30.98 -3.88
CA CYS A 609 -16.30 30.44 -2.53
C CYS A 609 -17.09 31.33 -1.57
N GLU A 610 -18.05 30.75 -0.87
CA GLU A 610 -18.85 31.45 0.13
C GLU A 610 -18.13 31.43 1.49
N VAL A 611 -17.96 32.60 2.09
CA VAL A 611 -17.28 32.73 3.39
C VAL A 611 -17.96 33.76 4.27
N THR A 612 -18.11 33.44 5.56
CA THR A 612 -18.59 34.39 6.57
C THR A 612 -17.39 35.10 7.20
N VAL A 613 -17.32 36.42 7.07
CA VAL A 613 -16.25 37.24 7.65
C VAL A 613 -16.54 37.47 9.12
N GLN A 614 -15.74 36.87 10.01
CA GLN A 614 -15.95 36.97 11.46
C GLN A 614 -15.14 38.12 12.06
N LYS A 615 -15.64 38.70 13.16
CA LYS A 615 -14.92 39.74 13.89
C LYS A 615 -13.59 39.18 14.41
N GLY A 616 -12.48 39.83 14.05
CA GLY A 616 -11.13 39.38 14.40
C GLY A 616 -10.54 38.35 13.44
N LEU A 617 -11.25 37.98 12.36
CA LEU A 617 -10.80 37.12 11.25
C LEU A 617 -11.14 37.80 9.91
N ASP A 618 -10.66 39.01 9.74
CA ASP A 618 -11.01 39.91 8.65
C ASP A 618 -9.88 40.09 7.62
N LYS A 619 -8.74 39.40 7.76
CA LYS A 619 -7.65 39.44 6.75
C LYS A 619 -7.64 38.17 5.92
N LEU A 620 -7.96 38.27 4.63
CA LEU A 620 -7.82 37.19 3.67
C LEU A 620 -6.35 37.06 3.28
N SER A 621 -5.74 35.94 3.64
CA SER A 621 -4.33 35.64 3.40
C SER A 621 -4.20 34.45 2.48
N LEU A 622 -3.29 34.53 1.50
CA LEU A 622 -3.04 33.47 0.54
C LEU A 622 -1.71 33.65 -0.19
N ASP A 623 -1.21 32.55 -0.76
CA ASP A 623 -0.06 32.51 -1.65
C ASP A 623 -0.55 32.33 -3.10
N ILE A 624 -0.12 33.18 -4.02
CA ILE A 624 -0.48 33.12 -5.45
C ILE A 624 0.75 32.74 -6.28
N GLY A 625 0.56 31.83 -7.23
CA GLY A 625 1.61 31.43 -8.13
C GLY A 625 1.12 30.53 -9.26
N TYR A 626 2.04 29.81 -9.89
CA TYR A 626 1.71 28.84 -10.93
C TYR A 626 2.69 27.68 -10.96
N ARG A 627 2.22 26.52 -11.42
CA ARG A 627 3.14 25.42 -11.74
C ARG A 627 3.74 25.62 -13.12
N LYS A 628 5.07 25.59 -13.19
CA LYS A 628 5.81 25.84 -14.44
C LYS A 628 5.42 24.85 -15.54
N PRO A 629 5.10 25.34 -16.76
CA PRO A 629 4.92 24.46 -17.89
C PRO A 629 6.28 23.99 -18.42
N PHE A 630 6.29 22.92 -19.21
CA PHE A 630 7.52 22.52 -19.91
C PHE A 630 7.93 23.53 -20.98
N TYR A 631 6.93 24.08 -21.66
CA TYR A 631 7.08 25.07 -22.70
C TYR A 631 6.02 26.16 -22.53
N ALA A 632 6.41 27.40 -22.77
CA ALA A 632 5.51 28.54 -22.88
C ALA A 632 5.94 29.39 -24.09
N GLU A 633 4.97 29.91 -24.83
CA GLU A 633 5.22 30.86 -25.90
C GLU A 633 5.78 32.17 -25.34
N ARG A 634 6.66 32.84 -26.10
CA ARG A 634 7.29 34.09 -25.67
C ARG A 634 6.22 35.15 -25.44
N GLY A 635 6.20 35.74 -24.23
CA GLY A 635 5.18 36.73 -23.86
C GLY A 635 3.89 36.15 -23.29
N THR A 636 3.83 34.84 -23.01
CA THR A 636 2.71 34.24 -22.28
C THR A 636 2.53 34.92 -20.92
N LEU A 637 1.31 35.36 -20.64
CA LEU A 637 0.93 36.06 -19.42
C LEU A 637 -0.22 35.32 -18.73
N LEU A 638 -0.09 35.17 -17.42
CA LEU A 638 -1.11 34.66 -16.53
C LEU A 638 -1.64 35.82 -15.70
N THR A 639 -2.91 36.14 -15.85
CA THR A 639 -3.61 37.10 -15.00
C THR A 639 -4.43 36.32 -13.99
N VAL A 640 -4.33 36.70 -12.72
CA VAL A 640 -5.12 36.16 -11.63
C VAL A 640 -5.82 37.31 -10.93
N SER A 641 -7.08 37.13 -10.57
CA SER A 641 -7.85 38.14 -9.85
C SER A 641 -8.72 37.52 -8.78
N ILE A 642 -8.96 38.32 -7.74
CA ILE A 642 -9.83 38.00 -6.63
C ILE A 642 -10.80 39.16 -6.47
N SER A 643 -12.08 38.88 -6.61
CA SER A 643 -13.15 39.83 -6.33
C SER A 643 -14.06 39.30 -5.23
N ILE A 644 -14.77 40.21 -4.59
CA ILE A 644 -15.82 39.93 -3.63
C ILE A 644 -17.15 40.32 -4.25
N ASN A 645 -18.11 39.41 -4.19
CA ASN A 645 -19.48 39.63 -4.63
C ASN A 645 -20.40 39.56 -3.40
N ASN A 646 -21.09 40.66 -3.14
CA ASN A 646 -22.04 40.80 -2.05
C ASN A 646 -23.33 41.41 -2.60
N GLU A 647 -24.43 40.65 -2.55
CA GLU A 647 -25.77 41.07 -3.04
C GLU A 647 -25.77 41.67 -4.47
N GLY A 648 -24.89 41.19 -5.35
CA GLY A 648 -24.79 41.63 -6.75
C GLY A 648 -23.87 42.82 -6.99
N VAL A 649 -23.25 43.37 -5.94
CA VAL A 649 -22.16 44.35 -6.05
C VAL A 649 -20.82 43.60 -6.04
N GLN A 650 -20.09 43.68 -7.15
CA GLN A 650 -18.77 43.07 -7.31
C GLN A 650 -17.68 44.12 -7.09
N GLU A 651 -16.78 43.87 -6.14
CA GLU A 651 -15.62 44.71 -5.85
C GLU A 651 -14.33 43.91 -6.08
N ASN A 652 -13.36 44.49 -6.79
CA ASN A 652 -12.09 43.83 -7.09
C ASN A 652 -11.09 44.05 -5.95
N LEU A 653 -10.65 42.98 -5.31
CA LEU A 653 -9.71 43.03 -4.20
C LEU A 653 -8.25 42.92 -4.66
N LEU A 654 -7.99 42.16 -5.73
CA LEU A 654 -6.63 41.91 -6.24
C LEU A 654 -6.66 41.57 -7.72
N SER A 655 -5.69 42.10 -8.48
CA SER A 655 -5.43 41.66 -9.85
C SER A 655 -3.93 41.67 -10.13
N GLU A 656 -3.37 40.49 -10.36
CA GLU A 656 -1.94 40.29 -10.60
C GLU A 656 -1.67 39.72 -11.99
N ARG A 657 -0.57 40.17 -12.60
CA ARG A 657 -0.14 39.72 -13.93
C ARG A 657 1.26 39.16 -13.87
N MET A 658 1.38 37.85 -14.08
CA MET A 658 2.63 37.12 -14.05
C MET A 658 3.09 36.72 -15.45
N ARG A 659 4.38 36.93 -15.76
CA ARG A 659 5.00 36.36 -16.96
C ARG A 659 5.35 34.90 -16.71
N ILE A 660 4.92 34.02 -17.63
CA ILE A 660 5.19 32.58 -17.52
C ILE A 660 6.62 32.25 -17.97
N VAL A 661 7.37 31.62 -17.06
CA VAL A 661 8.72 31.10 -17.31
C VAL A 661 8.65 29.58 -17.34
N PRO A 662 9.00 28.92 -18.46
CA PRO A 662 8.92 27.47 -18.55
C PRO A 662 10.09 26.81 -17.81
N ALA A 663 9.88 25.57 -17.37
CA ALA A 663 10.85 24.80 -16.59
C ALA A 663 12.18 24.56 -17.33
N ARG A 664 12.18 24.59 -18.67
CA ARG A 664 13.39 24.50 -19.49
C ARG A 664 14.34 25.71 -19.33
N ASP A 665 13.80 26.87 -18.97
CA ASP A 665 14.56 28.13 -18.92
C ASP A 665 14.99 28.45 -17.47
N SER A 666 14.36 27.82 -16.47
CA SER A 666 14.73 27.97 -15.05
C SER A 666 14.25 26.77 -14.23
N ILE A 667 15.22 26.08 -13.62
CA ILE A 667 14.99 24.89 -12.78
C ILE A 667 14.45 25.25 -11.38
N ARG A 668 14.73 26.46 -10.88
CA ARG A 668 14.25 26.90 -9.56
C ARG A 668 12.73 26.90 -9.51
N GLN A 669 12.13 26.57 -8.38
CA GLN A 669 10.68 26.76 -8.21
C GLN A 669 10.30 28.23 -8.43
N GLN A 670 9.11 28.44 -8.99
CA GLN A 670 8.49 29.76 -9.07
C GLN A 670 8.29 30.27 -7.63
N PRO A 671 8.73 31.49 -7.28
CA PRO A 671 8.33 32.05 -6.01
C PRO A 671 6.80 32.26 -6.03
N PHE A 672 6.14 31.82 -4.96
CA PHE A 672 4.76 32.22 -4.70
C PHE A 672 4.80 33.56 -3.97
N GLU A 673 3.94 34.48 -4.39
CA GLU A 673 3.80 35.79 -3.75
C GLU A 673 2.64 35.75 -2.77
N ARG A 674 2.87 36.29 -1.58
CA ARG A 674 1.88 36.27 -0.49
C ARG A 674 1.10 37.57 -0.46
N PHE A 675 -0.22 37.44 -0.40
CA PHE A 675 -1.15 38.57 -0.38
C PHE A 675 -1.97 38.56 0.91
N HIS A 676 -2.26 39.77 1.39
CA HIS A 676 -3.10 40.02 2.57
C HIS A 676 -4.15 41.07 2.19
N LEU A 677 -5.37 40.62 1.95
CA LEU A 677 -6.49 41.47 1.54
C LEU A 677 -7.36 41.77 2.76
N ASP A 678 -7.84 43.01 2.86
CA ASP A 678 -8.64 43.48 4.00
C ASP A 678 -10.13 43.27 3.72
N LEU A 679 -10.77 42.43 4.53
CA LEU A 679 -12.21 42.17 4.48
C LEU A 679 -12.97 42.81 5.65
N SER A 680 -12.35 43.72 6.40
CA SER A 680 -13.03 44.43 7.50
C SER A 680 -14.35 45.12 7.13
N PRO A 681 -14.58 45.63 5.89
CA PRO A 681 -15.87 46.19 5.51
C PRO A 681 -17.04 45.20 5.58
N TRP A 682 -16.77 43.90 5.50
CA TRP A 682 -17.79 42.85 5.45
C TRP A 682 -17.91 42.04 6.74
N ILE A 683 -17.35 42.52 7.86
CA ILE A 683 -17.45 41.84 9.16
C ILE A 683 -18.93 41.59 9.51
N GLY A 684 -19.24 40.33 9.86
CA GLY A 684 -20.58 39.86 10.19
C GLY A 684 -21.43 39.47 8.99
N GLN A 685 -20.93 39.61 7.76
CA GLN A 685 -21.64 39.26 6.53
C GLN A 685 -21.08 37.97 5.92
N THR A 686 -21.92 37.27 5.17
CA THR A 686 -21.50 36.18 4.29
C THR A 686 -21.33 36.72 2.88
N VAL A 687 -20.15 36.53 2.32
CA VAL A 687 -19.74 37.10 1.03
C VAL A 687 -19.23 36.00 0.11
N THR A 688 -19.32 36.22 -1.21
CA THR A 688 -18.76 35.29 -2.19
C THR A 688 -17.41 35.82 -2.69
N LEU A 689 -16.33 35.09 -2.44
CA LEU A 689 -15.03 35.34 -3.02
C LEU A 689 -14.95 34.65 -4.39
N GLU A 690 -14.61 35.41 -5.43
CA GLU A 690 -14.49 34.94 -6.79
C GLU A 690 -13.01 34.95 -7.21
N PHE A 691 -12.47 33.76 -7.49
CA PHE A 691 -11.10 33.57 -7.96
C PHE A 691 -11.13 33.35 -9.46
N GLU A 692 -10.44 34.19 -10.22
CA GLU A 692 -10.48 34.16 -11.68
C GLU A 692 -9.08 34.06 -12.27
N THR A 693 -8.86 33.16 -13.23
CA THR A 693 -7.57 33.00 -13.90
C THR A 693 -7.73 33.08 -15.40
N TYR A 694 -6.97 34.00 -16.00
CA TYR A 694 -6.93 34.22 -17.43
C TYR A 694 -5.52 33.94 -17.95
N LEU A 695 -5.42 33.12 -19.01
CA LEU A 695 -4.14 32.82 -19.66
C LEU A 695 -4.12 33.43 -21.06
N LYS A 696 -3.18 34.35 -21.31
CA LYS A 696 -2.92 34.90 -22.64
C LYS A 696 -1.65 34.27 -23.20
N GLY A 697 -1.80 33.42 -24.22
CA GLY A 697 -0.71 32.69 -24.87
C GLY A 697 -0.85 31.18 -24.72
N THR A 698 0.15 30.43 -25.20
CA THR A 698 0.10 28.96 -25.23
C THR A 698 1.13 28.34 -24.28
N VAL A 699 0.69 27.39 -23.45
CA VAL A 699 1.54 26.55 -22.61
C VAL A 699 1.44 25.08 -23.00
N ARG A 700 2.52 24.31 -22.80
CA ARG A 700 2.51 22.86 -22.95
C ARG A 700 3.21 22.19 -21.77
N SER A 701 2.60 21.13 -21.26
CA SER A 701 3.17 20.26 -20.22
C SER A 701 4.06 19.18 -20.83
N ARG A 702 4.92 18.54 -20.03
CA ARG A 702 5.66 17.35 -20.50
C ARG A 702 4.67 16.20 -20.71
N PRO A 703 4.89 15.32 -21.71
CA PRO A 703 4.20 14.04 -21.76
C PRO A 703 4.39 13.27 -20.44
N GLY A 704 3.30 12.81 -19.82
CA GLY A 704 3.32 12.11 -18.53
C GLY A 704 3.26 12.99 -17.29
N ASP A 705 3.25 14.32 -17.43
CA ASP A 705 3.03 15.24 -16.31
C ASP A 705 1.52 15.31 -15.96
N LEU A 706 1.09 14.43 -15.07
CA LEU A 706 -0.31 14.31 -14.64
C LEU A 706 -0.87 15.57 -13.99
N LYS A 707 -0.02 16.39 -13.38
CA LYS A 707 -0.50 17.56 -12.65
C LYS A 707 -0.77 18.75 -13.61
N GLY A 708 -0.28 18.75 -14.86
CA GLY A 708 -0.40 19.83 -15.90
C GLY A 708 -0.02 21.29 -15.52
N PHE A 709 0.04 22.26 -16.44
CA PHE A 709 0.16 23.67 -16.04
C PHE A 709 -1.06 24.09 -15.19
N ALA A 710 -0.86 24.90 -14.14
CA ALA A 710 -1.96 25.45 -13.36
C ALA A 710 -1.61 26.83 -12.77
N GLY A 711 -2.57 27.75 -12.81
CA GLY A 711 -2.59 28.89 -11.89
C GLY A 711 -3.08 28.41 -10.53
N ILE A 712 -2.45 28.89 -9.46
CA ILE A 712 -2.63 28.33 -8.11
C ILE A 712 -2.89 29.46 -7.11
N TYR A 713 -3.98 29.30 -6.36
CA TYR A 713 -4.26 30.05 -5.14
C TYR A 713 -4.10 29.09 -3.96
N ARG A 714 -3.04 29.26 -3.19
CA ARG A 714 -2.62 28.34 -2.15
C ARG A 714 -2.97 28.92 -0.78
N ASP A 715 -3.50 28.06 0.09
CA ASP A 715 -3.65 28.32 1.51
C ASP A 715 -4.49 29.58 1.79
N VAL A 716 -5.65 29.64 1.14
CA VAL A 716 -6.56 30.78 1.20
C VAL A 716 -7.38 30.74 2.48
N ARG A 717 -7.20 31.73 3.35
CA ARG A 717 -7.80 31.73 4.69
C ARG A 717 -8.06 33.11 5.27
N LEU A 718 -9.01 33.18 6.17
CA LEU A 718 -9.27 34.36 6.98
C LEU A 718 -8.54 34.26 8.32
N GLN A 719 -7.80 35.30 8.68
CA GLN A 719 -7.04 35.38 9.94
C GLN A 719 -7.06 36.80 10.52
N GLY A 720 -6.77 36.93 11.82
CA GLY A 720 -6.77 38.23 12.51
C GLY A 720 -5.49 39.05 12.38
N LYS A 721 -4.36 38.41 12.03
CA LYS A 721 -3.05 39.07 11.87
C LYS A 721 -2.57 38.94 10.44
N LYS A 722 -1.91 39.97 9.91
CA LYS A 722 -1.32 39.92 8.55
C LYS A 722 -0.27 38.81 8.44
N GLU A 723 0.63 38.67 9.40
CA GLU A 723 1.75 37.72 9.29
C GLU A 723 1.47 36.30 9.81
N GLY A 724 0.19 35.91 9.95
CA GLY A 724 -0.25 34.63 10.54
C GLY A 724 0.48 33.36 10.06
N ALA A 725 0.43 32.33 10.91
CA ALA A 725 1.08 31.02 10.78
C ALA A 725 1.09 30.46 9.35
N ARG A 726 2.18 29.82 8.89
CA ARG A 726 2.33 29.31 7.52
C ARG A 726 2.35 27.78 7.47
N PRO A 727 1.25 27.12 7.04
CA PRO A 727 1.26 25.72 6.67
C PRO A 727 2.13 25.43 5.44
#